data_AF-A0A935I5Z1-F1
#
_entry.id   AF-A0A935I5Z1-F1
#
_cell.length_a   1.000
_cell.length_b   1.000
_cell.length_c   1.000
_cell.angle_alpha   90.00
_cell.angle_beta   90.00
_cell.angle_gamma   90.00
#
_symmetry.space_group_name_H-M   'P 1'
#
loop_
_entity.id
_entity.type
_entity.pdbx_description
1 polymer ?
#
loop_
_entity_poly.entity_id
_entity_poly.type
_entity_poly.pdbx_seq_one_letter_code
_entity_poly.pdbx_strand_id
1 'polypeptide(L)'
;MLNHFIIILYLFCTSDSISQTPPYYHYTSSEGLASSQVYEMMQDREGYIWFATANGVSRFDGHKFTNYSTKDGLNTNSIICLTEGNKGEIYFGNEKEGFNIFDNGKIRKYSYQTEQNHIIIGMLTDGDKLYSYYDNNLSKVTKDNTLNLLGNLFYPDSIRINKMLKILDNTFLAATSKGMYKFENQKFEKIIITGLEQQEIFWICSDWENNILLGAKGKIYEVKDNSVVRTIEVDLFENNNVIRVMKDIKENIWFTIMNKGFYFIQSGTDIITDAGRKVGLVNKLVNNFLEDTEGNIWVSTYGEGVYCLNNLYLNNYSQKDGLSNNKVTAIEMDQTGRMLVGTLDGLNVLENNRFTEILNKNSSIWDYMYIFSIKCMNASIFVCCTNKNPYGKLSESMYENDKIFSFRSSSFCITKDNKFITGGWENNIYIYNYPPTSDQKSLIYIIGDSNMNNKIHCIYEDVRNNLWFGTDAGLCKISNGLKTYFPDNEILDATIKCITEDRQNRIWFAGDKGRSNYSLNDSLITNLSRFDEYDLSSSNVLSVDKYNRLWVGTMNGLYILDKDSIRVLNTQTGLPTKEILSLFYDTAKNTMWVGSSGGLSSIDINEFDKSKILPVNVRLKNIKADDSVYSFKENIIFEPDINNIHLDFTF
;
A
#
# COMPACT_ATOMS: atom_id res chain seq x y z
N MET A 1 -60.50 9.65 -14.90
CA MET A 1 -60.18 8.24 -15.20
C MET A 1 -58.87 8.23 -15.95
N LEU A 2 -57.76 8.37 -15.21
CA LEU A 2 -56.76 7.33 -14.89
C LEU A 2 -55.88 7.01 -16.13
N ASN A 3 -54.84 7.81 -16.41
CA ASN A 3 -53.48 7.73 -15.84
C ASN A 3 -52.93 6.30 -15.79
N HIS A 4 -52.07 5.95 -16.74
CA HIS A 4 -51.00 4.98 -16.53
C HIS A 4 -49.67 5.69 -16.79
N PHE A 5 -49.07 6.14 -15.69
CA PHE A 5 -47.71 6.65 -15.63
C PHE A 5 -46.74 5.50 -15.94
N ILE A 6 -45.93 5.67 -16.98
CA ILE A 6 -44.70 4.88 -17.17
C ILE A 6 -43.68 5.47 -16.19
N ILE A 7 -43.54 4.84 -15.03
CA ILE A 7 -42.46 5.11 -14.10
C ILE A 7 -41.22 4.41 -14.66
N ILE A 8 -40.38 5.17 -15.38
CA ILE A 8 -38.99 4.79 -15.60
C ILE A 8 -38.29 4.96 -14.26
N LEU A 9 -38.24 3.87 -13.50
CA LEU A 9 -37.49 3.79 -12.27
C LEU A 9 -36.02 3.68 -12.67
N TYR A 10 -35.36 4.83 -12.88
CA TYR A 10 -33.91 4.91 -12.79
C TYR A 10 -33.54 4.55 -11.35
N LEU A 11 -33.33 3.26 -11.10
CA LEU A 11 -32.51 2.80 -10.00
C LEU A 11 -31.12 3.39 -10.24
N PHE A 12 -30.88 4.59 -9.69
CA PHE A 12 -29.53 4.97 -9.28
C PHE A 12 -29.11 3.96 -8.22
N CYS A 13 -28.68 2.78 -8.66
CA CYS A 13 -27.65 2.07 -7.94
C CYS A 13 -26.43 2.97 -8.05
N THR A 14 -26.30 3.93 -7.14
CA THR A 14 -24.98 4.40 -6.74
C THR A 14 -24.28 3.14 -6.28
N SER A 15 -23.52 2.53 -7.18
CA SER A 15 -22.69 1.42 -6.81
C SER A 15 -21.67 2.01 -5.85
N ASP A 16 -21.91 1.89 -4.55
CA ASP A 16 -20.86 2.09 -3.56
C ASP A 16 -19.77 1.07 -3.93
N SER A 17 -18.77 1.52 -4.68
CA SER A 17 -17.56 0.78 -4.92
C SER A 17 -16.85 0.75 -3.58
N ILE A 18 -16.81 -0.42 -2.97
CA ILE A 18 -16.01 -0.61 -1.76
C ILE A 18 -14.56 -0.59 -2.25
N SER A 19 -13.91 0.55 -2.11
CA SER A 19 -12.50 0.69 -2.49
C SER A 19 -11.62 -0.17 -1.60
N GLN A 20 -10.52 -0.67 -2.15
CA GLN A 20 -9.40 -1.22 -1.39
C GLN A 20 -8.86 -0.22 -0.36
N THR A 21 -8.21 -0.73 0.70
CA THR A 21 -7.47 0.10 1.66
C THR A 21 -5.98 -0.01 1.36
N PRO A 22 -5.29 1.08 0.94
CA PRO A 22 -3.84 1.06 0.82
C PRO A 22 -3.22 0.93 2.22
N PRO A 23 -2.07 0.24 2.35
CA PRO A 23 -1.30 0.25 3.58
C PRO A 23 -0.94 1.67 4.01
N TYR A 24 -0.93 1.91 5.31
CA TYR A 24 -0.52 3.20 5.84
C TYR A 24 0.16 3.10 7.20
N TYR A 25 1.02 4.07 7.44
CA TYR A 25 1.52 4.41 8.77
C TYR A 25 0.76 5.61 9.31
N HIS A 26 0.53 5.63 10.62
CA HIS A 26 -0.13 6.73 11.31
C HIS A 26 0.77 7.25 12.41
N TYR A 27 1.17 8.52 12.29
CA TYR A 27 2.08 9.18 13.21
C TYR A 27 1.35 10.32 13.91
N THR A 28 1.27 10.23 15.23
CA THR A 28 0.77 11.28 16.12
C THR A 28 1.84 11.67 17.13
N SER A 29 1.50 12.50 18.11
CA SER A 29 2.42 12.83 19.19
C SER A 29 2.86 11.62 20.02
N SER A 30 2.09 10.53 20.09
CA SER A 30 2.53 9.29 20.75
C SER A 30 3.65 8.57 19.99
N GLU A 31 3.72 8.75 18.67
CA GLU A 31 4.76 8.17 17.81
C GLU A 31 5.98 9.10 17.65
N GLY A 32 5.99 10.24 18.35
CA GLY A 32 7.12 11.16 18.40
C GLY A 32 6.98 12.43 17.56
N LEU A 33 5.86 12.62 16.87
CA LEU A 33 5.57 13.89 16.17
C LEU A 33 5.41 15.04 17.20
N ALA A 34 5.85 16.26 16.87
CA ALA A 34 5.81 17.39 17.81
C ALA A 34 4.36 17.78 18.19
N SER A 35 3.43 17.65 17.25
CA SER A 35 1.99 17.80 17.47
C SER A 35 1.19 17.08 16.41
N SER A 36 0.05 16.50 16.79
CA SER A 36 -0.92 15.88 15.87
C SER A 36 -1.66 16.89 14.97
N GLN A 37 -1.44 18.19 15.18
CA GLN A 37 -1.94 19.24 14.30
C GLN A 37 -0.82 19.70 13.38
N VAL A 38 -0.84 19.21 12.14
CA VAL A 38 0.21 19.44 11.13
C VAL A 38 -0.32 20.30 10.00
N TYR A 39 0.32 21.43 9.75
CA TYR A 39 -0.14 22.44 8.78
C TYR A 39 0.48 22.25 7.39
N GLU A 40 1.78 21.99 7.33
CA GLU A 40 2.52 21.81 6.09
C GLU A 40 3.58 20.72 6.23
N MET A 41 3.90 20.09 5.11
CA MET A 41 4.93 19.07 4.99
C MET A 41 5.80 19.39 3.79
N MET A 42 7.07 19.03 3.87
CA MET A 42 7.98 19.03 2.72
C MET A 42 9.02 17.93 2.88
N GLN A 43 9.56 17.46 1.77
CA GLN A 43 10.78 16.66 1.77
C GLN A 43 11.95 17.55 1.36
N ASP A 44 13.06 17.50 2.10
CA ASP A 44 14.27 18.23 1.73
C ASP A 44 15.12 17.46 0.71
N ARG A 45 16.12 18.13 0.13
CA ARG A 45 17.06 17.49 -0.82
C ARG A 45 17.86 16.31 -0.24
N GLU A 46 17.91 16.20 1.09
CA GLU A 46 18.62 15.13 1.77
C GLU A 46 17.73 13.90 2.00
N GLY A 47 16.43 14.03 1.74
CA GLY A 47 15.43 12.98 1.87
C GLY A 47 14.62 13.04 3.18
N TYR A 48 14.96 13.92 4.12
CA TYR A 48 14.19 14.04 5.36
C TYR A 48 12.83 14.67 5.08
N ILE A 49 11.83 14.18 5.80
CA ILE A 49 10.49 14.75 5.75
C ILE A 49 10.31 15.68 6.95
N TRP A 50 9.93 16.91 6.67
CA TRP A 50 9.72 17.96 7.64
C TRP A 50 8.24 18.25 7.82
N PHE A 51 7.83 18.47 9.07
CA PHE A 51 6.46 18.72 9.46
C PHE A 51 6.37 20.03 10.25
N ALA A 52 5.62 21.00 9.71
CA ALA A 52 5.25 22.21 10.41
C ALA A 52 4.01 21.93 11.27
N THR A 53 4.12 22.10 12.59
CA THR A 53 3.08 21.69 13.52
C THR A 53 2.68 22.83 14.47
N ALA A 54 1.55 22.65 15.15
CA ALA A 54 1.09 23.61 16.17
C ALA A 54 1.99 23.69 17.41
N ASN A 55 2.91 22.74 17.61
CA ASN A 55 3.79 22.72 18.79
C ASN A 55 5.27 22.42 18.47
N GLY A 56 5.76 22.92 17.34
CA GLY A 56 7.15 22.84 16.91
C GLY A 56 7.30 22.36 15.48
N VAL A 57 8.53 22.02 15.11
CA VAL A 57 8.86 21.36 13.84
C VAL A 57 9.30 19.94 14.14
N SER A 58 8.85 18.98 13.34
CA SER A 58 9.39 17.62 13.36
C SER A 58 10.16 17.34 12.09
N ARG A 59 11.30 16.66 12.21
CA ARG A 59 12.06 16.10 11.10
C ARG A 59 12.09 14.58 11.23
N PHE A 60 11.72 13.88 10.17
CA PHE A 60 11.65 12.42 10.13
C PHE A 60 12.72 11.86 9.20
N ASP A 61 13.45 10.86 9.70
CA ASP A 61 14.56 10.18 8.99
C ASP A 61 14.15 8.81 8.41
N GLY A 62 12.84 8.55 8.29
CA GLY A 62 12.32 7.23 7.89
C GLY A 62 12.08 6.28 9.08
N HIS A 63 12.69 6.56 10.25
CA HIS A 63 12.55 5.71 11.43
C HIS A 63 12.12 6.45 12.70
N LYS A 64 12.61 7.67 12.92
CA LYS A 64 12.35 8.46 14.13
C LYS A 64 12.18 9.94 13.83
N PHE A 65 11.47 10.60 14.72
CA PHE A 65 11.30 12.05 14.73
C PHE A 65 12.39 12.72 15.57
N THR A 66 12.93 13.82 15.03
CA THR A 66 13.67 14.84 15.78
C THR A 66 12.82 16.09 15.84
N ASN A 67 12.50 16.57 17.04
CA ASN A 67 11.62 17.73 17.23
C ASN A 67 12.41 18.97 17.64
N TYR A 68 11.97 20.12 17.12
CA TYR A 68 12.52 21.44 17.42
C TYR A 68 11.42 22.34 17.99
N SER A 69 11.75 23.08 19.03
CA SER A 69 10.85 23.95 19.80
C SER A 69 11.49 25.31 20.09
N THR A 70 10.79 26.17 20.83
CA THR A 70 11.36 27.42 21.37
C THR A 70 12.61 27.20 22.22
N LYS A 71 12.76 26.02 22.84
CA LYS A 71 13.98 25.66 23.60
C LYS A 71 15.21 25.50 22.69
N ASP A 72 14.98 25.15 21.42
CA ASP A 72 16.01 24.91 20.41
C ASP A 72 16.30 26.15 19.56
N GLY A 73 15.58 27.25 19.81
CA GLY A 73 15.78 28.52 19.13
C GLY A 73 14.69 28.89 18.14
N LEU A 74 13.53 28.22 18.10
CA LEU A 74 12.37 28.74 17.36
C LEU A 74 11.87 30.06 17.98
N ASN A 75 11.27 30.93 17.16
CA ASN A 75 10.60 32.14 17.66
C ASN A 75 9.35 31.74 18.45
N THR A 76 8.50 30.92 17.83
CA THR A 76 7.30 30.33 18.42
C THR A 76 7.20 28.85 18.04
N ASN A 77 6.41 28.08 18.80
CA ASN A 77 6.13 26.69 18.49
C ASN A 77 5.06 26.54 17.40
N SER A 78 4.26 27.56 17.09
CA SER A 78 3.27 27.47 16.00
C SER A 78 3.95 27.73 14.66
N ILE A 79 4.33 26.66 13.96
CA ILE A 79 4.96 26.71 12.64
C ILE A 79 3.95 26.29 11.61
N ILE A 80 3.73 27.12 10.61
CA ILE A 80 2.61 26.97 9.67
C ILE A 80 3.06 26.70 8.24
N CYS A 81 4.30 27.05 7.89
CA CYS A 81 4.83 26.78 6.57
C CYS A 81 6.34 26.50 6.56
N LEU A 82 6.78 25.77 5.54
CA LEU A 82 8.16 25.33 5.34
C LEU A 82 8.59 25.58 3.90
N THR A 83 9.85 25.94 3.69
CA THR A 83 10.46 25.93 2.36
C THR A 83 11.96 25.71 2.45
N GLU A 84 12.55 25.08 1.44
CA GLU A 84 13.99 24.85 1.36
C GLU A 84 14.67 25.93 0.50
N GLY A 85 15.80 26.43 1.01
CA GLY A 85 16.71 27.34 0.32
C GLY A 85 17.68 26.63 -0.61
N ASN A 86 18.32 27.39 -1.48
CA ASN A 86 19.23 26.84 -2.49
C ASN A 86 20.48 26.16 -1.91
N LYS A 87 20.89 26.46 -0.67
CA LYS A 87 22.07 25.84 -0.03
C LYS A 87 21.70 24.74 0.97
N GLY A 88 20.43 24.33 1.01
CA GLY A 88 19.92 23.29 1.92
C GLY A 88 19.44 23.83 3.26
N GLU A 89 19.35 25.16 3.43
CA GLU A 89 18.71 25.74 4.62
C GLU A 89 17.21 25.51 4.58
N ILE A 90 16.60 25.23 5.73
CA ILE A 90 15.14 25.09 5.82
C ILE A 90 14.57 26.32 6.54
N TYR A 91 13.63 26.99 5.91
CA TYR A 91 12.95 28.16 6.45
C TYR A 91 11.65 27.72 7.13
N PHE A 92 11.44 28.15 8.37
CA PHE A 92 10.23 27.89 9.14
C PHE A 92 9.44 29.17 9.32
N GLY A 93 8.28 29.25 8.69
CA GLY A 93 7.39 30.40 8.77
C GLY A 93 6.42 30.25 9.94
N ASN A 94 6.21 31.34 10.67
CA ASN A 94 5.31 31.36 11.82
C ASN A 94 4.32 32.54 11.77
N GLU A 95 3.23 32.43 12.53
CA GLU A 95 2.11 33.38 12.46
C GLU A 95 2.37 34.74 13.13
N LYS A 96 3.40 34.85 14.00
CA LYS A 96 3.46 35.96 14.98
C LYS A 96 4.79 36.69 15.07
N GLU A 97 5.90 36.02 14.86
CA GLU A 97 7.22 36.51 15.28
C GLU A 97 8.27 36.45 14.16
N GLY A 98 7.85 36.26 12.91
CA GLY A 98 8.72 36.28 11.72
C GLY A 98 8.95 34.89 11.17
N PHE A 99 10.22 34.50 11.03
CA PHE A 99 10.61 33.19 10.54
C PHE A 99 11.91 32.71 11.20
N ASN A 100 12.18 31.42 11.08
CA ASN A 100 13.42 30.81 11.52
C ASN A 100 14.16 30.20 10.32
N ILE A 101 15.48 30.12 10.41
CA ILE A 101 16.32 29.37 9.46
C ILE A 101 17.00 28.24 10.22
N PHE A 102 16.78 27.02 9.77
CA PHE A 102 17.55 25.85 10.15
C PHE A 102 18.67 25.63 9.15
N ASP A 103 19.91 25.63 9.63
CA ASP A 103 21.10 25.41 8.84
C ASP A 103 22.11 24.62 9.70
N ASN A 104 22.55 23.46 9.20
CA ASN A 104 23.54 22.60 9.83
C ASN A 104 23.26 22.33 11.33
N GLY A 105 22.01 21.97 11.66
CA GLY A 105 21.61 21.63 13.03
C GLY A 105 21.37 22.83 13.94
N LYS A 106 21.53 24.06 13.45
CA LYS A 106 21.34 25.30 14.24
C LYS A 106 20.14 26.08 13.73
N ILE A 107 19.35 26.61 14.67
CA ILE A 107 18.21 27.47 14.38
C ILE A 107 18.59 28.93 14.62
N ARG A 108 18.38 29.77 13.62
CA ARG A 108 18.53 31.23 13.70
C ARG A 108 17.16 31.91 13.65
N LYS A 109 17.03 32.99 14.41
CA LYS A 109 15.79 33.76 14.57
C LYS A 109 15.81 35.00 13.69
N TYR A 110 14.71 35.25 12.99
CA TYR A 110 14.50 36.48 12.21
C TYR A 110 13.13 37.06 12.52
N SER A 111 13.09 38.35 12.83
CA SER A 111 11.90 39.06 13.29
C SER A 111 11.41 40.06 12.25
N TYR A 112 10.13 40.43 12.35
CA TYR A 112 9.56 41.54 11.60
C TYR A 112 10.19 42.87 12.02
N GLN A 113 10.41 43.78 11.06
CA GLN A 113 10.76 45.18 11.34
C GLN A 113 9.52 46.08 11.51
N THR A 114 8.32 45.57 11.25
CA THR A 114 7.07 46.36 11.22
C THR A 114 6.21 46.09 12.45
N GLU A 115 5.52 47.11 12.94
CA GLU A 115 4.55 47.00 14.05
C GLU A 115 3.28 46.21 13.68
N GLN A 116 3.06 45.94 12.39
CA GLN A 116 1.92 45.13 11.91
C GLN A 116 2.29 43.65 11.82
N ASN A 117 1.60 42.84 12.64
CA ASN A 117 1.65 41.38 12.56
C ASN A 117 0.86 40.91 11.33
N HIS A 118 1.57 40.46 10.30
CA HIS A 118 0.95 39.79 9.16
C HIS A 118 1.11 38.27 9.30
N ILE A 119 0.01 37.52 9.17
CA ILE A 119 -0.01 36.05 9.22
C ILE A 119 0.52 35.54 7.88
N ILE A 120 1.73 34.97 7.87
CA ILE A 120 2.30 34.33 6.67
C ILE A 120 1.32 33.23 6.23
N ILE A 121 0.97 33.17 4.95
CA ILE A 121 0.17 32.06 4.39
C ILE A 121 1.11 31.02 3.78
N GLY A 122 2.26 31.45 3.24
CA GLY A 122 3.31 30.57 2.78
C GLY A 122 4.59 31.30 2.41
N MET A 123 5.63 30.52 2.12
CA MET A 123 6.94 31.00 1.73
C MET A 123 7.44 30.28 0.48
N LEU A 124 8.27 30.95 -0.31
CA LEU A 124 8.85 30.45 -1.55
C LEU A 124 10.28 30.97 -1.71
N THR A 125 11.16 30.14 -2.26
CA THR A 125 12.55 30.51 -2.55
C THR A 125 12.78 30.69 -4.05
N ASP A 126 13.64 31.64 -4.40
CA ASP A 126 14.07 31.88 -5.78
C ASP A 126 15.52 32.38 -5.80
N GLY A 127 16.45 31.49 -6.11
CA GLY A 127 17.87 31.79 -5.90
C GLY A 127 18.18 31.89 -4.41
N ASP A 128 18.94 32.91 -4.03
CA ASP A 128 19.18 33.27 -2.62
C ASP A 128 18.04 34.13 -2.01
N LYS A 129 16.93 34.35 -2.73
CA LYS A 129 15.83 35.20 -2.26
C LYS A 129 14.75 34.35 -1.60
N LEU A 130 14.28 34.79 -0.44
CA LEU A 130 13.07 34.26 0.20
C LEU A 130 11.92 35.25 0.02
N TYR A 131 10.79 34.74 -0.42
CA TYR A 131 9.51 35.44 -0.50
C TYR A 131 8.55 34.85 0.52
N SER A 132 7.77 35.70 1.19
CA SER A 132 6.63 35.28 2.01
C SER A 132 5.40 36.01 1.52
N TYR A 133 4.27 35.31 1.42
CA TYR A 133 3.01 35.93 1.00
C TYR A 133 1.96 35.85 2.11
N TYR A 134 1.10 36.86 2.09
CA TYR A 134 0.02 37.13 3.03
C TYR A 134 -1.27 37.34 2.26
N ASP A 135 -2.39 37.45 2.98
CA ASP A 135 -3.74 37.61 2.44
C ASP A 135 -3.77 38.38 1.10
N ASN A 136 -3.25 39.61 1.04
CA ASN A 136 -3.25 40.42 -0.17
C ASN A 136 -1.87 41.00 -0.57
N ASN A 137 -0.77 40.51 -0.01
CA ASN A 137 0.54 41.13 -0.15
C ASN A 137 1.69 40.12 -0.20
N LEU A 138 2.85 40.59 -0.69
CA LEU A 138 4.08 39.83 -0.78
C LEU A 138 5.20 40.59 -0.07
N SER A 139 5.99 39.88 0.73
CA SER A 139 7.24 40.38 1.31
C SER A 139 8.42 39.61 0.74
N LYS A 140 9.57 40.27 0.77
CA LYS A 140 10.85 39.68 0.39
C LYS A 140 11.84 39.87 1.53
N VAL A 141 12.60 38.82 1.83
CA VAL A 141 13.70 38.90 2.78
C VAL A 141 14.88 39.66 2.15
N THR A 142 15.36 40.68 2.83
CA THR A 142 16.54 41.47 2.43
C THR A 142 17.84 40.89 2.99
N LYS A 143 18.99 41.40 2.56
CA LYS A 143 20.33 40.88 2.92
C LYS A 143 20.64 40.96 4.42
N ASP A 144 20.01 41.88 5.13
CA ASP A 144 20.03 42.03 6.59
C ASP A 144 19.08 41.04 7.30
N ASN A 145 18.44 40.15 6.53
CA ASN A 145 17.49 39.13 6.96
C ASN A 145 16.22 39.69 7.60
N THR A 146 15.71 40.78 7.06
CA THR A 146 14.46 41.42 7.48
C THR A 146 13.42 41.26 6.39
N LEU A 147 12.15 41.15 6.78
CA LEU A 147 11.02 41.01 5.84
C LEU A 147 10.54 42.39 5.42
N ASN A 148 10.77 42.74 4.15
CA ASN A 148 10.31 43.99 3.56
C ASN A 148 9.11 43.75 2.64
N LEU A 149 7.99 44.42 2.93
CA LEU A 149 6.80 44.42 2.08
C LEU A 149 7.14 45.03 0.72
N LEU A 150 6.72 44.37 -0.36
CA LEU A 150 6.89 44.87 -1.73
C LEU A 150 5.84 45.91 -2.13
N GLY A 151 5.05 46.40 -1.16
CA GLY A 151 3.97 47.38 -1.35
C GLY A 151 2.60 46.73 -1.54
N ASN A 152 1.56 47.56 -1.67
CA ASN A 152 0.15 47.14 -1.82
C ASN A 152 -0.11 46.70 -3.27
N LEU A 153 0.38 45.51 -3.64
CA LEU A 153 0.49 45.08 -5.04
C LEU A 153 -0.84 44.89 -5.77
N PHE A 154 -1.95 44.71 -5.04
CA PHE A 154 -3.30 44.59 -5.61
C PHE A 154 -4.18 45.82 -5.46
N TYR A 155 -3.69 46.92 -4.87
CA TYR A 155 -4.52 48.13 -4.66
C TYR A 155 -5.01 48.76 -5.97
N PRO A 156 -6.29 49.18 -6.08
CA PRO A 156 -7.32 49.24 -5.03
C PRO A 156 -8.16 47.95 -4.88
N ASP A 157 -7.87 46.90 -5.65
CA ASP A 157 -8.59 45.63 -5.60
C ASP A 157 -8.24 44.82 -4.34
N SER A 158 -9.26 44.39 -3.60
CA SER A 158 -9.08 43.38 -2.53
C SER A 158 -9.03 41.99 -3.16
N ILE A 159 -7.81 41.52 -3.46
CA ILE A 159 -7.55 40.18 -4.00
C ILE A 159 -6.79 39.38 -2.94
N ARG A 160 -7.36 38.24 -2.54
CA ARG A 160 -6.71 37.31 -1.61
C ARG A 160 -5.88 36.29 -2.37
N ILE A 161 -4.62 36.13 -1.98
CA ILE A 161 -3.71 35.06 -2.41
C ILE A 161 -3.99 33.82 -1.56
N ASN A 162 -4.45 32.74 -2.20
CA ASN A 162 -4.74 31.47 -1.54
C ASN A 162 -3.49 30.55 -1.52
N LYS A 163 -2.75 30.48 -2.63
CA LYS A 163 -1.49 29.71 -2.76
C LYS A 163 -0.65 30.30 -3.89
N MET A 164 0.67 30.29 -3.73
CA MET A 164 1.60 30.63 -4.79
C MET A 164 2.45 29.42 -5.20
N LEU A 165 2.82 29.36 -6.46
CA LEU A 165 3.65 28.33 -7.08
C LEU A 165 4.78 28.99 -7.88
N LYS A 166 6.04 28.63 -7.61
CA LYS A 166 7.16 29.02 -8.46
C LYS A 166 7.10 28.21 -9.75
N ILE A 167 7.20 28.88 -10.90
CA ILE A 167 7.22 28.21 -12.22
C ILE A 167 8.56 28.38 -12.94
N LEU A 168 9.19 29.54 -12.82
CA LEU A 168 10.50 29.86 -13.39
C LEU A 168 11.22 30.83 -12.44
N ASP A 169 12.49 31.09 -12.69
CA ASP A 169 13.23 32.09 -11.93
C ASP A 169 12.56 33.47 -12.01
N ASN A 170 12.41 34.11 -10.85
CA ASN A 170 11.67 35.37 -10.64
C ASN A 170 10.20 35.35 -11.10
N THR A 171 9.61 34.18 -11.34
CA THR A 171 8.25 34.05 -11.88
C THR A 171 7.41 33.09 -11.06
N PHE A 172 6.27 33.60 -10.57
CA PHE A 172 5.35 32.83 -9.75
C PHE A 172 3.93 32.93 -10.27
N LEU A 173 3.13 31.89 -10.05
CA LEU A 173 1.69 31.92 -10.22
C LEU A 173 1.03 32.03 -8.86
N ALA A 174 -0.09 32.73 -8.81
CA ALA A 174 -0.93 32.89 -7.62
C ALA A 174 -2.36 32.45 -7.94
N ALA A 175 -2.82 31.46 -7.18
CA ALA A 175 -4.23 31.15 -7.04
C ALA A 175 -4.86 32.18 -6.10
N THR A 176 -5.95 32.82 -6.53
CA THR A 176 -6.56 33.94 -5.79
C THR A 176 -8.08 33.86 -5.71
N SER A 177 -8.67 34.71 -4.86
CA SER A 177 -10.12 34.92 -4.77
C SER A 177 -10.78 35.48 -6.04
N LYS A 178 -9.99 35.97 -7.02
CA LYS A 178 -10.48 36.52 -8.29
C LYS A 178 -9.84 35.86 -9.53
N GLY A 179 -9.43 34.59 -9.40
CA GLY A 179 -8.84 33.79 -10.47
C GLY A 179 -7.33 33.66 -10.36
N MET A 180 -6.65 33.58 -11.50
CA MET A 180 -5.21 33.35 -11.59
C MET A 180 -4.43 34.63 -11.88
N TYR A 181 -3.31 34.83 -11.18
CA TYR A 181 -2.39 35.93 -11.41
C TYR A 181 -0.96 35.42 -11.56
N LYS A 182 -0.15 36.11 -12.37
CA LYS A 182 1.28 35.89 -12.51
C LYS A 182 2.02 37.02 -11.80
N PHE A 183 2.96 36.68 -10.94
CA PHE A 183 3.92 37.61 -10.37
C PHE A 183 5.23 37.56 -11.15
N GLU A 184 5.59 38.67 -11.77
CA GLU A 184 6.82 38.85 -12.52
C GLU A 184 7.23 40.33 -12.44
N ASN A 185 8.53 40.63 -12.39
CA ASN A 185 9.02 42.01 -12.34
C ASN A 185 8.40 42.88 -11.22
N GLN A 186 8.14 42.27 -10.06
CA GLN A 186 7.52 42.92 -8.89
C GLN A 186 6.07 43.39 -9.10
N LYS A 187 5.35 42.82 -10.05
CA LYS A 187 3.94 43.13 -10.33
C LYS A 187 3.11 41.86 -10.47
N PHE A 188 1.86 41.94 -10.04
CA PHE A 188 0.86 40.93 -10.35
C PHE A 188 0.07 41.32 -11.58
N GLU A 189 -0.02 40.41 -12.54
CA GLU A 189 -0.83 40.56 -13.74
C GLU A 189 -1.83 39.40 -13.80
N LYS A 190 -3.11 39.72 -14.06
CA LYS A 190 -4.14 38.69 -14.19
C LYS A 190 -3.84 37.88 -15.45
N ILE A 191 -3.83 36.56 -15.32
CA ILE A 191 -3.68 35.65 -16.47
C ILE A 191 -5.02 35.07 -16.86
N ILE A 192 -5.22 34.91 -18.17
CA ILE A 192 -6.39 34.24 -18.73
C ILE A 192 -5.95 32.85 -19.13
N ILE A 193 -6.60 31.84 -18.54
CA ILE A 193 -6.44 30.44 -18.92
C ILE A 193 -7.65 30.07 -19.76
N THR A 194 -7.42 29.63 -20.99
CA THR A 194 -8.49 29.26 -21.92
C THR A 194 -9.29 28.10 -21.34
N GLY A 195 -10.61 28.24 -21.25
CA GLY A 195 -11.50 27.23 -20.66
C GLY A 195 -11.64 27.30 -19.14
N LEU A 196 -10.86 28.15 -18.44
CA LEU A 196 -11.03 28.35 -17.01
C LEU A 196 -12.14 29.38 -16.74
N GLU A 197 -13.15 28.99 -15.98
CA GLU A 197 -14.24 29.88 -15.59
C GLU A 197 -13.76 30.99 -14.63
N GLN A 198 -14.44 32.14 -14.64
CA GLN A 198 -14.13 33.22 -13.71
C GLN A 198 -14.63 32.89 -12.30
N GLN A 199 -13.74 32.30 -11.50
CA GLN A 199 -14.04 31.89 -10.12
C GLN A 199 -12.81 32.01 -9.21
N GLU A 200 -13.02 31.80 -7.91
CA GLU A 200 -11.93 31.66 -6.94
C GLU A 200 -11.17 30.35 -7.19
N ILE A 201 -9.84 30.43 -7.13
CA ILE A 201 -8.96 29.26 -7.17
C ILE A 201 -8.39 29.09 -5.78
N PHE A 202 -8.72 27.97 -5.13
CA PHE A 202 -8.33 27.70 -3.73
C PHE A 202 -6.92 27.10 -3.63
N TRP A 203 -6.48 26.37 -4.66
CA TRP A 203 -5.18 25.72 -4.66
C TRP A 203 -4.58 25.62 -6.05
N ILE A 204 -3.25 25.59 -6.09
CA ILE A 204 -2.44 25.35 -7.28
C ILE A 204 -1.25 24.47 -6.92
N CYS A 205 -0.97 23.48 -7.75
CA CYS A 205 0.28 22.72 -7.74
C CYS A 205 0.68 22.39 -9.18
N SER A 206 1.93 21.97 -9.36
CA SER A 206 2.44 21.42 -10.62
C SER A 206 2.65 19.93 -10.50
N ASP A 207 2.51 19.21 -11.61
CA ASP A 207 3.04 17.85 -11.76
C ASP A 207 4.55 17.88 -12.13
N TRP A 208 5.16 16.72 -12.34
CA TRP A 208 6.58 16.58 -12.68
C TRP A 208 6.92 17.06 -14.10
N GLU A 209 5.93 17.27 -14.96
CA GLU A 209 6.10 17.84 -16.30
C GLU A 209 5.88 19.36 -16.32
N ASN A 210 5.62 19.97 -15.15
CA ASN A 210 5.22 21.37 -14.98
C ASN A 210 3.84 21.71 -15.55
N ASN A 211 2.97 20.73 -15.81
CA ASN A 211 1.56 21.03 -16.03
C ASN A 211 0.93 21.45 -14.69
N ILE A 212 -0.16 22.22 -14.75
CA ILE A 212 -0.76 22.84 -13.57
C ILE A 212 -2.05 22.11 -13.21
N LEU A 213 -2.22 21.81 -11.92
CA LEU A 213 -3.47 21.30 -11.36
C LEU A 213 -4.08 22.35 -10.44
N LEU A 214 -5.35 22.67 -10.64
CA LEU A 214 -6.09 23.69 -9.88
C LEU A 214 -7.25 23.09 -9.12
N GLY A 215 -7.41 23.50 -7.86
CA GLY A 215 -8.60 23.25 -7.05
C GLY A 215 -9.49 24.48 -7.00
N ALA A 216 -10.76 24.33 -7.36
CA ALA A 216 -11.74 25.42 -7.42
C ALA A 216 -13.07 25.01 -6.77
N LYS A 217 -14.10 25.84 -6.92
CA LYS A 217 -15.44 25.53 -6.41
C LYS A 217 -16.06 24.40 -7.24
N GLY A 218 -16.17 23.21 -6.65
CA GLY A 218 -16.78 22.04 -7.27
C GLY A 218 -16.03 21.46 -8.45
N LYS A 219 -14.79 21.90 -8.71
CA LYS A 219 -14.05 21.51 -9.92
C LYS A 219 -12.57 21.35 -9.63
N ILE A 220 -11.97 20.41 -10.36
CA ILE A 220 -10.52 20.27 -10.51
C ILE A 220 -10.19 20.51 -11.98
N TYR A 221 -9.17 21.32 -12.25
CA TYR A 221 -8.72 21.61 -13.61
C TYR A 221 -7.30 21.13 -13.82
N GLU A 222 -7.07 20.36 -14.88
CA GLU A 222 -5.74 20.13 -15.43
C GLU A 222 -5.50 21.16 -16.54
N VAL A 223 -4.41 21.92 -16.41
CA VAL A 223 -4.05 23.04 -17.28
C VAL A 223 -2.68 22.77 -17.89
N LYS A 224 -2.62 22.85 -19.21
CA LYS A 224 -1.39 22.75 -20.01
C LYS A 224 -1.32 23.91 -20.98
N ASP A 225 -0.16 24.55 -21.08
CA ASP A 225 0.07 25.67 -22.01
C ASP A 225 -1.01 26.78 -21.92
N ASN A 226 -1.37 27.20 -20.69
CA ASN A 226 -2.43 28.17 -20.39
C ASN A 226 -3.83 27.81 -20.94
N SER A 227 -4.11 26.53 -21.14
CA SER A 227 -5.43 26.02 -21.54
C SER A 227 -5.86 24.86 -20.64
N VAL A 228 -7.12 24.86 -20.23
CA VAL A 228 -7.73 23.71 -19.54
C VAL A 228 -7.79 22.55 -20.53
N VAL A 229 -7.12 21.45 -20.22
CA VAL A 229 -7.13 20.21 -21.02
C VAL A 229 -8.11 19.19 -20.46
N ARG A 230 -8.44 19.29 -19.17
CA ARG A 230 -9.42 18.43 -18.51
C ARG A 230 -10.08 19.18 -17.35
N THR A 231 -11.40 19.00 -17.23
CA THR A 231 -12.19 19.47 -16.09
C THR A 231 -12.84 18.27 -15.44
N ILE A 232 -12.65 18.12 -14.13
CA ILE A 232 -13.30 17.09 -13.32
C ILE A 232 -14.32 17.79 -12.43
N GLU A 233 -15.58 17.40 -12.58
CA GLU A 233 -16.68 17.89 -11.74
C GLU A 233 -16.71 17.12 -10.41
N VAL A 234 -16.78 17.86 -9.31
CA VAL A 234 -16.78 17.34 -7.93
C VAL A 234 -18.12 17.67 -7.29
N ASP A 235 -19.13 16.85 -7.55
CA ASP A 235 -20.49 17.03 -7.02
C ASP A 235 -20.82 16.03 -5.91
N LEU A 236 -20.09 16.15 -4.78
CA LEU A 236 -20.23 15.25 -3.64
C LEU A 236 -21.10 15.84 -2.52
N PHE A 237 -21.10 17.16 -2.39
CA PHE A 237 -21.75 17.90 -1.29
C PHE A 237 -22.21 19.27 -1.79
N GLU A 238 -23.19 19.87 -1.10
CA GLU A 238 -23.65 21.25 -1.40
C GLU A 238 -22.49 22.28 -1.34
N ASN A 239 -21.54 22.09 -0.42
CA ASN A 239 -20.27 22.80 -0.42
C ASN A 239 -19.15 21.84 -0.86
N ASN A 240 -18.72 22.02 -2.09
CA ASN A 240 -17.74 21.20 -2.78
C ASN A 240 -16.46 21.99 -3.13
N ASN A 241 -16.10 22.98 -2.32
CA ASN A 241 -14.84 23.71 -2.50
C ASN A 241 -13.65 22.74 -2.38
N VAL A 242 -12.93 22.54 -3.48
CA VAL A 242 -11.72 21.73 -3.51
C VAL A 242 -10.56 22.58 -3.01
N ILE A 243 -10.17 22.38 -1.76
CA ILE A 243 -9.24 23.28 -1.06
C ILE A 243 -7.77 22.85 -1.15
N ARG A 244 -7.50 21.59 -1.49
CA ARG A 244 -6.15 21.07 -1.80
C ARG A 244 -6.28 20.05 -2.92
N VAL A 245 -5.30 20.06 -3.81
CA VAL A 245 -5.13 19.06 -4.87
C VAL A 245 -3.65 18.71 -5.02
N MET A 246 -3.36 17.47 -5.37
CA MET A 246 -2.03 16.97 -5.73
C MET A 246 -2.19 15.89 -6.80
N LYS A 247 -1.27 15.84 -7.75
CA LYS A 247 -1.13 14.74 -8.70
C LYS A 247 0.10 13.92 -8.32
N ASP A 248 -0.05 12.61 -8.13
CA ASP A 248 1.08 11.72 -7.83
C ASP A 248 1.77 11.22 -9.10
N ILE A 249 2.97 10.64 -9.00
CA ILE A 249 3.78 10.12 -10.13
C ILE A 249 3.07 9.09 -11.00
N LYS A 250 1.98 8.50 -10.49
CA LYS A 250 1.13 7.54 -11.20
C LYS A 250 -0.06 8.21 -11.88
N GLU A 251 -0.06 9.54 -11.93
CA GLU A 251 -1.09 10.40 -12.53
C GLU A 251 -2.43 10.36 -11.78
N ASN A 252 -2.47 9.85 -10.55
CA ASN A 252 -3.68 9.91 -9.74
C ASN A 252 -3.81 11.27 -9.08
N ILE A 253 -5.06 11.68 -8.83
CA ILE A 253 -5.36 12.96 -8.20
C ILE A 253 -5.85 12.73 -6.78
N TRP A 254 -5.17 13.34 -5.82
CA TRP A 254 -5.54 13.39 -4.41
C TRP A 254 -6.09 14.78 -4.11
N PHE A 255 -7.24 14.84 -3.45
CA PHE A 255 -7.85 16.12 -3.12
C PHE A 255 -8.64 16.09 -1.82
N THR A 256 -8.91 17.28 -1.28
CA THR A 256 -9.78 17.43 -0.11
C THR A 256 -10.83 18.51 -0.33
N ILE A 257 -12.00 18.26 0.23
CA ILE A 257 -13.06 19.24 0.46
C ILE A 257 -13.03 19.58 1.95
N MET A 258 -13.21 20.86 2.27
CA MET A 258 -13.12 21.35 3.64
C MET A 258 -13.96 20.52 4.63
N ASN A 259 -13.32 19.98 5.66
CA ASN A 259 -13.94 19.14 6.71
C ASN A 259 -14.61 17.85 6.19
N LYS A 260 -14.13 17.27 5.08
CA LYS A 260 -14.73 16.07 4.47
C LYS A 260 -13.74 14.92 4.26
N GLY A 261 -12.60 14.93 4.95
CA GLY A 261 -11.54 13.95 4.74
C GLY A 261 -10.79 14.22 3.43
N PHE A 262 -10.38 13.16 2.74
CA PHE A 262 -9.76 13.26 1.43
C PHE A 262 -10.30 12.20 0.46
N TYR A 263 -10.13 12.50 -0.82
CA TYR A 263 -10.65 11.74 -1.93
C TYR A 263 -9.51 11.49 -2.93
N PHE A 264 -9.71 10.46 -3.73
CA PHE A 264 -8.75 9.99 -4.71
C PHE A 264 -9.45 9.73 -6.04
N ILE A 265 -8.80 10.07 -7.14
CA ILE A 265 -9.22 9.78 -8.50
C ILE A 265 -8.10 9.02 -9.18
N GLN A 266 -8.40 7.80 -9.62
CA GLN A 266 -7.42 6.98 -10.32
C GLN A 266 -7.10 7.57 -11.69
N SER A 267 -5.82 7.53 -12.07
CA SER A 267 -5.34 7.91 -13.39
C SER A 267 -6.21 7.32 -14.52
N GLY A 268 -6.52 8.14 -15.51
CA GLY A 268 -7.35 7.76 -16.65
C GLY A 268 -8.86 7.63 -16.37
N THR A 269 -9.32 7.93 -15.15
CA THR A 269 -10.74 7.86 -14.77
C THR A 269 -11.23 9.18 -14.15
N ASP A 270 -12.54 9.42 -14.17
CA ASP A 270 -13.19 10.50 -13.41
C ASP A 270 -13.91 9.98 -12.15
N ILE A 271 -13.62 8.74 -11.73
CA ILE A 271 -14.29 8.09 -10.60
C ILE A 271 -13.67 8.61 -9.30
N ILE A 272 -14.48 9.32 -8.52
CA ILE A 272 -14.09 9.84 -7.20
C ILE A 272 -14.31 8.76 -6.14
N THR A 273 -13.23 8.45 -5.40
CA THR A 273 -13.24 7.49 -4.29
C THR A 273 -13.00 8.18 -2.95
N ASP A 274 -13.84 7.91 -1.95
CA ASP A 274 -13.66 8.36 -0.55
C ASP A 274 -12.57 7.54 0.15
N ALA A 275 -11.32 7.86 -0.14
CA ALA A 275 -10.15 7.21 0.46
C ALA A 275 -10.02 7.52 1.96
N GLY A 276 -10.41 8.73 2.39
CA GLY A 276 -10.38 9.16 3.79
C GLY A 276 -11.22 8.27 4.71
N ARG A 277 -12.35 7.74 4.22
CA ARG A 277 -13.18 6.80 4.99
C ARG A 277 -12.44 5.55 5.45
N LYS A 278 -11.54 5.02 4.63
CA LYS A 278 -10.82 3.77 4.92
C LYS A 278 -9.81 3.91 6.04
N VAL A 279 -9.25 5.11 6.19
CA VAL A 279 -8.31 5.44 7.27
C VAL A 279 -8.97 6.18 8.44
N GLY A 280 -10.31 6.23 8.48
CA GLY A 280 -11.06 6.82 9.60
C GLY A 280 -11.10 8.36 9.61
N LEU A 281 -10.79 9.02 8.48
CA LEU A 281 -10.77 10.47 8.35
C LEU A 281 -12.09 11.08 7.83
N VAL A 282 -13.21 10.37 7.99
CA VAL A 282 -14.53 10.90 7.62
C VAL A 282 -14.84 12.15 8.44
N ASN A 283 -15.27 13.22 7.77
CA ASN A 283 -15.56 14.53 8.38
C ASN A 283 -14.36 15.15 9.15
N LYS A 284 -13.13 14.77 8.82
CA LYS A 284 -11.92 15.37 9.37
C LYS A 284 -11.35 16.41 8.40
N LEU A 285 -10.60 17.36 8.93
CA LEU A 285 -9.89 18.35 8.12
C LEU A 285 -8.51 17.80 7.72
N VAL A 286 -8.31 17.66 6.41
CA VAL A 286 -7.02 17.31 5.80
C VAL A 286 -6.37 18.62 5.34
N ASN A 287 -5.14 18.87 5.82
CA ASN A 287 -4.45 20.15 5.63
C ASN A 287 -3.59 20.17 4.37
N ASN A 288 -2.88 19.07 4.08
CA ASN A 288 -1.96 19.01 2.94
C ASN A 288 -1.69 17.57 2.49
N PHE A 289 -1.17 17.45 1.27
CA PHE A 289 -0.64 16.23 0.68
C PHE A 289 0.83 16.44 0.30
N LEU A 290 1.63 15.39 0.38
CA LEU A 290 3.00 15.36 -0.11
C LEU A 290 3.29 13.97 -0.68
N GLU A 291 3.75 13.89 -1.91
CA GLU A 291 4.40 12.70 -2.43
C GLU A 291 5.90 12.78 -2.14
N ASP A 292 6.47 11.76 -1.50
CA ASP A 292 7.92 11.68 -1.28
C ASP A 292 8.63 11.03 -2.48
N THR A 293 9.97 11.07 -2.47
CA THR A 293 10.81 10.49 -3.52
C THR A 293 10.68 8.98 -3.70
N GLU A 294 10.07 8.27 -2.74
CA GLU A 294 9.79 6.84 -2.82
C GLU A 294 8.38 6.55 -3.38
N GLY A 295 7.58 7.59 -3.60
CA GLY A 295 6.20 7.50 -4.08
C GLY A 295 5.18 7.25 -2.96
N ASN A 296 5.54 7.46 -1.70
CA ASN A 296 4.56 7.42 -0.60
C ASN A 296 3.77 8.72 -0.56
N ILE A 297 2.49 8.61 -0.21
CA ILE A 297 1.58 9.75 -0.12
C ILE A 297 1.36 10.10 1.35
N TRP A 298 1.91 11.22 1.77
CA TRP A 298 1.75 11.78 3.10
C TRP A 298 0.53 12.68 3.13
N VAL A 299 -0.32 12.48 4.13
CA VAL A 299 -1.57 13.22 4.36
C VAL A 299 -1.53 13.83 5.76
N SER A 300 -1.45 15.15 5.85
CA SER A 300 -1.49 15.87 7.13
C SER A 300 -2.90 16.26 7.50
N THR A 301 -3.18 16.31 8.81
CA THR A 301 -4.52 16.60 9.33
C THR A 301 -4.50 17.69 10.40
N TYR A 302 -5.68 18.24 10.67
CA TYR A 302 -5.91 19.12 11.80
C TYR A 302 -6.30 18.29 13.04
N GLY A 303 -5.29 17.71 13.70
CA GLY A 303 -5.45 17.07 15.01
C GLY A 303 -5.44 15.54 15.03
N GLU A 304 -5.49 14.89 13.87
CA GLU A 304 -5.41 13.42 13.75
C GLU A 304 -4.00 12.96 13.36
N GLY A 305 -2.97 13.81 13.43
CA GLY A 305 -1.60 13.47 13.05
C GLY A 305 -1.38 13.43 11.54
N VAL A 306 -0.48 12.54 11.11
CA VAL A 306 -0.07 12.36 9.73
C VAL A 306 -0.22 10.90 9.32
N TYR A 307 -0.74 10.68 8.13
CA TYR A 307 -0.88 9.36 7.53
C TYR A 307 0.11 9.26 6.37
N CYS A 308 0.95 8.23 6.34
CA CYS A 308 1.82 7.92 5.21
C CYS A 308 1.25 6.69 4.50
N LEU A 309 0.60 6.91 3.35
CA LEU A 309 0.12 5.83 2.49
C LEU A 309 1.32 5.28 1.72
N ASN A 310 1.71 4.05 2.01
CA ASN A 310 2.90 3.40 1.46
C ASN A 310 2.49 2.14 0.69
N ASN A 311 3.35 1.66 -0.20
CA ASN A 311 3.19 0.42 -0.93
C ASN A 311 1.89 0.39 -1.73
N LEU A 312 1.63 1.44 -2.51
CA LEU A 312 0.43 1.56 -3.36
C LEU A 312 0.29 0.46 -4.43
N TYR A 313 1.29 -0.43 -4.56
CA TYR A 313 1.20 -1.66 -5.34
C TYR A 313 0.45 -2.79 -4.61
N LEU A 314 0.16 -2.60 -3.32
CA LEU A 314 -0.50 -3.56 -2.44
C LEU A 314 -1.86 -3.01 -2.02
N ASN A 315 -2.89 -3.85 -2.12
CA ASN A 315 -4.26 -3.51 -1.78
C ASN A 315 -4.82 -4.52 -0.79
N ASN A 316 -5.40 -4.04 0.31
CA ASN A 316 -5.94 -4.90 1.36
C ASN A 316 -7.46 -4.89 1.41
N TYR A 317 -8.03 -6.06 1.70
CA TYR A 317 -9.44 -6.30 1.92
C TYR A 317 -9.65 -7.08 3.21
N SER A 318 -10.67 -6.70 3.96
CA SER A 318 -11.03 -7.24 5.27
C SER A 318 -12.55 -7.48 5.35
N GLN A 319 -13.04 -7.92 6.51
CA GLN A 319 -14.47 -7.99 6.80
C GLN A 319 -15.18 -6.63 6.64
N LYS A 320 -14.48 -5.52 6.85
CA LYS A 320 -15.04 -4.17 6.61
C LYS A 320 -15.30 -3.92 5.12
N ASP A 321 -14.67 -4.70 4.25
CA ASP A 321 -14.81 -4.59 2.80
C ASP A 321 -15.82 -5.60 2.23
N GLY A 322 -16.39 -6.46 3.08
CA GLY A 322 -17.42 -7.44 2.71
C GLY A 322 -16.96 -8.90 2.72
N LEU A 323 -15.69 -9.19 3.03
CA LEU A 323 -15.26 -10.58 3.27
C LEU A 323 -16.07 -11.19 4.43
N SER A 324 -16.49 -12.45 4.31
CA SER A 324 -17.18 -13.15 5.39
C SER A 324 -16.33 -13.31 6.67
N ASN A 325 -15.01 -13.49 6.52
CA ASN A 325 -14.04 -13.56 7.62
C ASN A 325 -12.65 -13.11 7.14
N ASN A 326 -11.87 -12.50 8.04
CA ASN A 326 -10.50 -12.05 7.74
C ASN A 326 -9.52 -13.21 7.52
N LYS A 327 -9.77 -14.39 8.10
CA LYS A 327 -8.88 -15.55 7.94
C LYS A 327 -9.11 -16.20 6.58
N VAL A 328 -8.33 -15.79 5.58
CA VAL A 328 -8.42 -16.23 4.17
C VAL A 328 -7.49 -17.41 3.93
N THR A 329 -8.07 -18.57 3.64
CA THR A 329 -7.40 -19.87 3.68
C THR A 329 -7.31 -20.57 2.33
N ALA A 330 -8.10 -20.12 1.35
CA ALA A 330 -8.02 -20.60 -0.02
C ALA A 330 -8.38 -19.46 -0.99
N ILE A 331 -7.66 -19.38 -2.10
CA ILE A 331 -7.92 -18.43 -3.18
C ILE A 331 -7.83 -19.19 -4.49
N GLU A 332 -8.80 -18.97 -5.37
CA GLU A 332 -8.84 -19.55 -6.70
C GLU A 332 -9.49 -18.56 -7.67
N MET A 333 -9.19 -18.67 -8.95
CA MET A 333 -9.87 -17.89 -9.99
C MET A 333 -10.52 -18.84 -11.00
N ASP A 334 -11.77 -18.56 -11.35
CA ASP A 334 -12.43 -19.31 -12.41
C ASP A 334 -12.02 -18.82 -13.81
N GLN A 335 -12.55 -19.48 -14.85
CA GLN A 335 -12.23 -19.16 -16.24
C GLN A 335 -12.82 -17.83 -16.72
N THR A 336 -13.80 -17.25 -16.00
CA THR A 336 -14.39 -15.96 -16.34
C THR A 336 -13.66 -14.80 -15.66
N GLY A 337 -12.71 -15.10 -14.76
CA GLY A 337 -11.91 -14.13 -14.02
C GLY A 337 -12.51 -13.73 -12.68
N ARG A 338 -13.57 -14.43 -12.23
CA ARG A 338 -14.12 -14.24 -10.88
C ARG A 338 -13.21 -14.91 -9.88
N MET A 339 -12.92 -14.21 -8.80
CA MET A 339 -12.05 -14.74 -7.75
C MET A 339 -12.87 -15.31 -6.61
N LEU A 340 -12.61 -16.57 -6.27
CA LEU A 340 -13.20 -17.26 -5.15
C LEU A 340 -12.27 -17.18 -3.94
N VAL A 341 -12.82 -16.75 -2.81
CA VAL A 341 -12.07 -16.50 -1.58
C VAL A 341 -12.70 -17.28 -0.44
N GLY A 342 -12.03 -18.36 -0.07
CA GLY A 342 -12.41 -19.24 1.04
C GLY A 342 -11.89 -18.70 2.36
N THR A 343 -12.76 -18.66 3.36
CA THR A 343 -12.43 -18.17 4.70
C THR A 343 -12.85 -19.14 5.80
N LEU A 344 -12.62 -18.77 7.06
CA LEU A 344 -13.10 -19.50 8.24
C LEU A 344 -14.63 -19.43 8.46
N ASP A 345 -15.37 -18.60 7.72
CA ASP A 345 -16.84 -18.51 7.89
C ASP A 345 -17.63 -18.48 6.57
N GLY A 346 -16.96 -18.45 5.40
CA GLY A 346 -17.66 -18.32 4.13
C GLY A 346 -16.81 -18.62 2.90
N LEU A 347 -17.49 -18.97 1.80
CA LEU A 347 -16.94 -18.83 0.45
C LEU A 347 -17.45 -17.50 -0.12
N ASN A 348 -16.55 -16.64 -0.54
CA ASN A 348 -16.87 -15.35 -1.13
C ASN A 348 -16.47 -15.34 -2.61
N VAL A 349 -17.18 -14.54 -3.40
CA VAL A 349 -16.82 -14.17 -4.77
C VAL A 349 -16.42 -12.72 -4.76
N LEU A 350 -15.24 -12.38 -5.30
CA LEU A 350 -14.82 -11.01 -5.55
C LEU A 350 -14.97 -10.67 -7.02
N GLU A 351 -15.88 -9.74 -7.31
CA GLU A 351 -16.12 -9.19 -8.64
C GLU A 351 -16.28 -7.69 -8.56
N ASN A 352 -15.62 -6.94 -9.45
CA ASN A 352 -15.72 -5.47 -9.49
C ASN A 352 -15.50 -4.80 -8.12
N ASN A 353 -14.52 -5.28 -7.34
CA ASN A 353 -14.21 -4.83 -5.98
C ASN A 353 -15.35 -5.02 -4.96
N ARG A 354 -16.25 -5.98 -5.19
CA ARG A 354 -17.34 -6.32 -4.26
C ARG A 354 -17.30 -7.79 -3.91
N PHE A 355 -17.41 -8.06 -2.61
CA PHE A 355 -17.55 -9.41 -2.10
C PHE A 355 -19.02 -9.80 -2.04
N THR A 356 -19.33 -10.97 -2.57
CA THR A 356 -20.60 -11.66 -2.41
C THR A 356 -20.36 -12.99 -1.71
N GLU A 357 -20.99 -13.21 -0.55
CA GLU A 357 -20.92 -14.50 0.14
C GLU A 357 -21.84 -15.52 -0.56
N ILE A 358 -21.29 -16.66 -0.99
CA ILE A 358 -22.02 -17.70 -1.74
C ILE A 358 -22.18 -19.01 -0.95
N LEU A 359 -21.34 -19.25 0.06
CA LEU A 359 -21.56 -20.26 1.08
C LEU A 359 -21.36 -19.61 2.44
N ASN A 360 -22.29 -19.85 3.37
CA ASN A 360 -22.24 -19.28 4.72
C ASN A 360 -22.30 -20.37 5.81
N LYS A 361 -21.77 -20.05 6.99
CA LYS A 361 -21.78 -20.94 8.16
C LYS A 361 -23.16 -21.17 8.79
N ASN A 362 -24.15 -20.34 8.45
CA ASN A 362 -25.47 -20.35 9.11
C ASN A 362 -26.42 -21.42 8.56
N SER A 363 -26.02 -22.16 7.52
CA SER A 363 -26.79 -23.30 7.01
C SER A 363 -26.72 -24.51 7.96
N SER A 364 -27.79 -25.32 7.98
CA SER A 364 -27.97 -26.45 8.90
C SER A 364 -26.94 -27.58 8.74
N ILE A 365 -26.19 -27.60 7.64
CA ILE A 365 -25.17 -28.61 7.33
C ILE A 365 -23.81 -28.35 8.00
N TRP A 366 -23.64 -27.24 8.72
CA TRP A 366 -22.39 -26.82 9.34
C TRP A 366 -22.48 -26.82 10.88
N ASP A 367 -21.36 -27.12 11.55
CA ASP A 367 -21.13 -26.79 12.98
C ASP A 367 -20.10 -25.65 13.10
N TYR A 368 -19.11 -25.67 12.20
CA TYR A 368 -18.13 -24.65 11.88
C TYR A 368 -17.77 -24.86 10.40
N MET A 369 -17.40 -23.80 9.67
CA MET A 369 -17.10 -23.89 8.24
C MET A 369 -15.71 -23.34 7.94
N TYR A 370 -14.73 -24.22 7.92
CA TYR A 370 -13.40 -23.90 7.42
C TYR A 370 -13.28 -24.34 5.97
N ILE A 371 -12.92 -23.43 5.07
CA ILE A 371 -12.60 -23.78 3.68
C ILE A 371 -11.09 -24.03 3.56
N PHE A 372 -10.70 -25.22 3.12
CA PHE A 372 -9.29 -25.62 3.01
C PHE A 372 -8.72 -25.40 1.61
N SER A 373 -9.53 -25.67 0.58
CA SER A 373 -9.08 -25.59 -0.81
C SER A 373 -10.28 -25.39 -1.73
N ILE A 374 -10.05 -24.66 -2.81
CA ILE A 374 -11.02 -24.38 -3.87
C ILE A 374 -10.35 -24.73 -5.19
N LYS A 375 -11.09 -25.30 -6.14
CA LYS A 375 -10.64 -25.42 -7.53
C LYS A 375 -11.82 -25.23 -8.48
N CYS A 376 -11.60 -24.45 -9.52
CA CYS A 376 -12.58 -24.22 -10.58
C CYS A 376 -12.26 -25.11 -11.78
N MET A 377 -13.27 -25.77 -12.34
CA MET A 377 -13.13 -26.48 -13.61
C MET A 377 -14.43 -26.47 -14.39
N ASN A 378 -14.41 -25.86 -15.58
CA ASN A 378 -15.61 -25.59 -16.38
C ASN A 378 -16.64 -24.81 -15.53
N ALA A 379 -17.93 -25.14 -15.65
CA ALA A 379 -19.01 -24.55 -14.84
C ALA A 379 -19.18 -25.23 -13.47
N SER A 380 -18.07 -25.56 -12.80
CA SER A 380 -18.09 -26.26 -11.52
C SER A 380 -17.00 -25.79 -10.57
N ILE A 381 -17.41 -25.57 -9.32
CA ILE A 381 -16.58 -25.12 -8.21
C ILE A 381 -16.47 -26.25 -7.20
N PHE A 382 -15.26 -26.70 -6.92
CA PHE A 382 -15.00 -27.77 -5.95
C PHE A 382 -14.42 -27.15 -4.69
N VAL A 383 -15.02 -27.44 -3.53
CA VAL A 383 -14.70 -26.82 -2.25
C VAL A 383 -14.43 -27.89 -1.20
N CYS A 384 -13.20 -27.97 -0.73
CA CYS A 384 -12.85 -28.76 0.45
C CYS A 384 -13.15 -27.94 1.71
N CYS A 385 -13.98 -28.47 2.58
CA CYS A 385 -14.41 -27.76 3.78
C CYS A 385 -14.74 -28.70 4.95
N THR A 386 -14.89 -28.13 6.15
CA THR A 386 -15.49 -28.86 7.29
C THR A 386 -17.00 -28.90 7.11
N ASN A 387 -17.65 -30.07 7.13
CA ASN A 387 -19.11 -30.16 7.13
C ASN A 387 -19.62 -31.40 7.89
N LYS A 388 -20.93 -31.50 8.08
CA LYS A 388 -21.58 -32.67 8.74
C LYS A 388 -21.65 -33.92 7.86
N ASN A 389 -21.28 -33.84 6.58
CA ASN A 389 -21.36 -35.01 5.70
C ASN A 389 -20.32 -36.06 6.09
N PRO A 390 -20.62 -37.36 5.89
CA PRO A 390 -19.63 -38.42 6.02
C PRO A 390 -18.44 -38.23 5.07
N TYR A 391 -17.27 -38.77 5.44
CA TYR A 391 -16.09 -38.76 4.59
C TYR A 391 -16.35 -39.37 3.21
N GLY A 392 -15.94 -38.64 2.17
CA GLY A 392 -16.13 -39.03 0.78
C GLY A 392 -17.57 -38.93 0.27
N LYS A 393 -18.48 -38.27 1.01
CA LYS A 393 -19.81 -37.89 0.49
C LYS A 393 -19.80 -36.43 0.05
N LEU A 394 -20.38 -36.17 -1.12
CA LEU A 394 -20.47 -34.83 -1.71
C LEU A 394 -21.80 -34.15 -1.33
N SER A 395 -21.77 -32.83 -1.20
CA SER A 395 -22.94 -31.96 -1.20
C SER A 395 -22.91 -31.04 -2.41
N GLU A 396 -24.06 -30.88 -3.07
CA GLU A 396 -24.22 -30.03 -4.24
C GLU A 396 -25.07 -28.80 -3.90
N SER A 397 -24.65 -27.65 -4.41
CA SER A 397 -25.45 -26.44 -4.46
C SER A 397 -25.20 -25.71 -5.79
N MET A 398 -25.92 -24.60 -6.01
CA MET A 398 -25.79 -23.78 -7.21
C MET A 398 -25.47 -22.34 -6.81
N TYR A 399 -24.61 -21.69 -7.59
CA TYR A 399 -24.48 -20.24 -7.60
C TYR A 399 -24.48 -19.78 -9.05
N GLU A 400 -25.44 -18.92 -9.40
CA GLU A 400 -25.72 -18.56 -10.79
C GLU A 400 -25.87 -19.82 -11.67
N ASN A 401 -24.96 -20.01 -12.64
CA ASN A 401 -24.95 -21.16 -13.54
C ASN A 401 -23.93 -22.24 -13.13
N ASP A 402 -23.19 -22.04 -12.05
CA ASP A 402 -22.14 -22.96 -11.61
C ASP A 402 -22.63 -23.93 -10.54
N LYS A 403 -22.22 -25.19 -10.70
CA LYS A 403 -22.41 -26.22 -9.69
C LYS A 403 -21.31 -26.11 -8.65
N ILE A 404 -21.70 -26.01 -7.39
CA ILE A 404 -20.77 -26.05 -6.25
C ILE A 404 -20.81 -27.44 -5.65
N PHE A 405 -19.67 -28.13 -5.67
CA PHE A 405 -19.46 -29.41 -5.00
C PHE A 405 -18.64 -29.18 -3.74
N SER A 406 -19.19 -29.54 -2.59
CA SER A 406 -18.52 -29.40 -1.29
C SER A 406 -18.21 -30.76 -0.67
N PHE A 407 -16.99 -30.90 -0.14
CA PHE A 407 -16.43 -32.16 0.35
C PHE A 407 -15.89 -32.00 1.76
N ARG A 408 -16.20 -32.96 2.64
CA ARG A 408 -15.54 -33.08 3.94
C ARG A 408 -14.11 -33.58 3.76
N SER A 409 -13.18 -32.68 3.54
CA SER A 409 -11.78 -33.01 3.22
C SER A 409 -10.87 -31.81 3.41
N SER A 410 -9.55 -32.05 3.49
CA SER A 410 -8.53 -31.00 3.58
C SER A 410 -7.89 -30.69 2.23
N SER A 411 -7.84 -31.65 1.30
CA SER A 411 -7.26 -31.43 -0.02
C SER A 411 -7.86 -32.33 -1.08
N PHE A 412 -7.70 -31.92 -2.34
CA PHE A 412 -8.06 -32.73 -3.49
C PHE A 412 -7.19 -32.37 -4.69
N CYS A 413 -7.13 -33.30 -5.65
CA CYS A 413 -6.52 -33.10 -6.94
C CYS A 413 -7.44 -33.67 -8.02
N ILE A 414 -7.67 -32.90 -9.07
CA ILE A 414 -8.26 -33.38 -10.31
C ILE A 414 -7.11 -33.61 -11.26
N THR A 415 -6.91 -34.87 -11.62
CA THR A 415 -5.82 -35.34 -12.45
C THR A 415 -6.11 -35.18 -13.94
N LYS A 416 -5.07 -35.15 -14.77
CA LYS A 416 -5.18 -35.03 -16.23
C LYS A 416 -5.94 -36.19 -16.88
N ASP A 417 -5.96 -37.36 -16.26
CA ASP A 417 -6.73 -38.54 -16.71
C ASP A 417 -8.16 -38.57 -16.14
N ASN A 418 -8.67 -37.44 -15.67
CA ASN A 418 -10.03 -37.26 -15.15
C ASN A 418 -10.34 -38.12 -13.92
N LYS A 419 -9.37 -38.32 -13.03
CA LYS A 419 -9.63 -38.81 -11.66
C LYS A 419 -9.73 -37.65 -10.68
N PHE A 420 -10.72 -37.73 -9.80
CA PHE A 420 -10.86 -36.86 -8.66
C PHE A 420 -10.31 -37.60 -7.42
N ILE A 421 -9.22 -37.11 -6.87
CA ILE A 421 -8.54 -37.69 -5.71
C ILE A 421 -8.71 -36.75 -4.54
N THR A 422 -9.14 -37.25 -3.38
CA THR A 422 -9.28 -36.42 -2.17
C THR A 422 -8.79 -37.15 -0.93
N GLY A 423 -8.22 -36.38 0.00
CA GLY A 423 -7.61 -36.88 1.24
C GLY A 423 -7.90 -35.95 2.40
N GLY A 424 -8.25 -36.54 3.55
CA GLY A 424 -8.74 -35.81 4.72
C GLY A 424 -7.80 -35.84 5.92
N TRP A 425 -8.37 -36.06 7.09
CA TRP A 425 -7.67 -36.13 8.38
C TRP A 425 -7.11 -37.52 8.69
N GLU A 426 -7.19 -38.44 7.74
CA GLU A 426 -6.77 -39.83 7.92
C GLU A 426 -5.77 -40.21 6.83
N ASN A 427 -5.04 -41.30 7.07
CA ASN A 427 -4.04 -41.85 6.15
C ASN A 427 -4.61 -42.40 4.81
N ASN A 428 -5.89 -42.17 4.51
CA ASN A 428 -6.57 -42.71 3.35
C ASN A 428 -6.88 -41.64 2.30
N ILE A 429 -6.94 -42.07 1.03
CA ILE A 429 -7.41 -41.27 -0.09
C ILE A 429 -8.57 -41.96 -0.79
N TYR A 430 -9.53 -41.16 -1.22
CA TYR A 430 -10.64 -41.58 -2.06
C TYR A 430 -10.39 -41.15 -3.50
N ILE A 431 -10.57 -42.07 -4.44
CA ILE A 431 -10.42 -41.84 -5.87
C ILE A 431 -11.76 -42.08 -6.55
N TYR A 432 -12.24 -41.08 -7.27
CA TYR A 432 -13.47 -41.09 -8.06
C TYR A 432 -13.12 -40.84 -9.53
N ASN A 433 -14.01 -41.25 -10.43
CA ASN A 433 -14.02 -40.67 -11.78
C ASN A 433 -14.51 -39.21 -11.70
N TYR A 434 -14.00 -38.35 -12.57
CA TYR A 434 -14.50 -37.00 -12.71
C TYR A 434 -15.63 -36.95 -13.76
N PRO A 435 -16.76 -36.25 -13.51
CA PRO A 435 -17.12 -35.60 -12.25
C PRO A 435 -17.45 -36.65 -11.15
N PRO A 436 -17.14 -36.37 -9.86
CA PRO A 436 -17.38 -37.33 -8.79
C PRO A 436 -18.88 -37.54 -8.60
N THR A 437 -19.43 -38.64 -9.12
CA THR A 437 -20.79 -39.11 -8.82
C THR A 437 -20.74 -40.02 -7.59
N SER A 438 -21.73 -39.94 -6.71
CA SER A 438 -21.71 -40.51 -5.34
C SER A 438 -21.46 -42.02 -5.18
N ASP A 439 -21.40 -42.81 -6.26
CA ASP A 439 -21.60 -44.26 -6.19
C ASP A 439 -20.38 -45.12 -6.56
N GLN A 440 -19.32 -44.56 -7.17
CA GLN A 440 -18.11 -45.32 -7.51
C GLN A 440 -16.85 -44.64 -6.97
N LYS A 441 -16.28 -45.23 -5.91
CA LYS A 441 -15.02 -44.80 -5.32
C LYS A 441 -14.09 -45.98 -5.06
N SER A 442 -12.80 -45.75 -5.22
CA SER A 442 -11.74 -46.65 -4.73
C SER A 442 -11.00 -45.99 -3.57
N LEU A 443 -10.51 -46.81 -2.65
CA LEU A 443 -9.82 -46.40 -1.43
C LEU A 443 -8.39 -46.91 -1.47
N ILE A 444 -7.43 -46.04 -1.17
CA ILE A 444 -6.01 -46.40 -1.03
C ILE A 444 -5.47 -45.76 0.25
N TYR A 445 -4.57 -46.43 0.96
CA TYR A 445 -3.84 -45.89 2.10
C TYR A 445 -2.50 -45.30 1.65
N ILE A 446 -2.09 -44.15 2.19
CA ILE A 446 -0.81 -43.52 1.84
C ILE A 446 0.34 -44.30 2.46
N ILE A 447 0.26 -44.65 3.75
CA ILE A 447 1.31 -45.36 4.50
C ILE A 447 0.76 -46.67 5.07
N GLY A 448 1.33 -47.83 4.69
CA GLY A 448 0.81 -49.14 5.12
C GLY A 448 -0.66 -49.35 4.72
N ASP A 449 -1.39 -50.15 5.50
CA ASP A 449 -2.78 -50.57 5.20
C ASP A 449 -3.78 -50.19 6.31
N SER A 450 -3.45 -49.24 7.19
CA SER A 450 -4.27 -48.88 8.34
C SER A 450 -4.75 -47.43 8.33
N ASN A 451 -5.90 -47.20 9.00
CA ASN A 451 -6.54 -45.91 9.10
C ASN A 451 -6.00 -45.05 10.26
N MET A 452 -4.69 -44.90 10.33
CA MET A 452 -4.06 -44.06 11.35
C MET A 452 -4.26 -42.57 11.07
N ASN A 453 -4.15 -41.76 12.12
CA ASN A 453 -4.17 -40.31 11.98
C ASN A 453 -2.90 -39.86 11.26
N ASN A 454 -3.06 -39.45 10.01
CA ASN A 454 -2.02 -38.86 9.17
C ASN A 454 -2.73 -37.92 8.19
N LYS A 455 -2.88 -36.65 8.57
CA LYS A 455 -3.65 -35.72 7.76
C LYS A 455 -2.95 -35.47 6.42
N ILE A 456 -3.74 -35.40 5.37
CA ILE A 456 -3.29 -35.06 4.03
C ILE A 456 -3.55 -33.56 3.82
N HIS A 457 -2.49 -32.76 3.78
CA HIS A 457 -2.60 -31.30 3.62
C HIS A 457 -2.66 -30.88 2.16
N CYS A 458 -1.96 -31.58 1.27
CA CYS A 458 -1.89 -31.22 -0.15
C CYS A 458 -1.77 -32.46 -1.04
N ILE A 459 -2.47 -32.44 -2.19
CA ILE A 459 -2.35 -33.44 -3.25
C ILE A 459 -2.03 -32.70 -4.55
N TYR A 460 -0.93 -33.07 -5.20
CA TYR A 460 -0.45 -32.39 -6.40
C TYR A 460 -0.09 -33.40 -7.50
N GLU A 461 -0.45 -33.10 -8.75
CA GLU A 461 -0.02 -33.88 -9.92
C GLU A 461 1.01 -33.06 -10.70
N ASP A 462 2.21 -33.62 -10.91
CA ASP A 462 3.27 -32.94 -11.68
C ASP A 462 3.11 -33.08 -13.21
N VAL A 463 3.95 -32.37 -13.96
CA VAL A 463 3.97 -32.45 -15.44
C VAL A 463 4.21 -33.86 -15.99
N ARG A 464 4.79 -34.79 -15.21
CA ARG A 464 5.07 -36.18 -15.57
C ARG A 464 4.03 -37.18 -15.04
N ASN A 465 2.90 -36.68 -14.52
CA ASN A 465 1.78 -37.46 -13.97
C ASN A 465 2.16 -38.26 -12.71
N ASN A 466 3.20 -37.84 -11.98
CA ASN A 466 3.40 -38.35 -10.62
C ASN A 466 2.46 -37.60 -9.67
N LEU A 467 1.92 -38.33 -8.70
CA LEU A 467 1.13 -37.76 -7.63
C LEU A 467 2.00 -37.55 -6.40
N TRP A 468 1.88 -36.39 -5.79
CA TRP A 468 2.60 -35.99 -4.59
C TRP A 468 1.60 -35.70 -3.47
N PHE A 469 1.83 -36.29 -2.31
CA PHE A 469 0.97 -36.18 -1.14
C PHE A 469 1.78 -35.59 0.01
N GLY A 470 1.43 -34.37 0.42
CA GLY A 470 1.97 -33.76 1.62
C GLY A 470 1.15 -34.20 2.83
N THR A 471 1.81 -34.80 3.84
CA THR A 471 1.14 -35.37 5.01
C THR A 471 1.79 -34.92 6.32
N ASP A 472 1.16 -35.21 7.46
CA ASP A 472 1.78 -35.00 8.80
C ASP A 472 3.04 -35.86 8.98
N ALA A 473 3.09 -37.02 8.34
CA ALA A 473 4.17 -38.00 8.44
C ALA A 473 5.16 -37.95 7.26
N GLY A 474 5.31 -36.79 6.60
CA GLY A 474 6.24 -36.61 5.49
C GLY A 474 5.60 -36.62 4.10
N LEU A 475 6.47 -36.57 3.09
CA LEU A 475 6.11 -36.58 1.67
C LEU A 475 5.96 -38.02 1.15
N CYS A 476 4.87 -38.27 0.42
CA CYS A 476 4.71 -39.48 -0.37
C CYS A 476 4.58 -39.13 -1.86
N LYS A 477 5.42 -39.73 -2.70
CA LYS A 477 5.32 -39.66 -4.16
C LYS A 477 4.77 -40.98 -4.69
N ILE A 478 3.77 -40.93 -5.55
CA ILE A 478 3.26 -42.09 -6.29
C ILE A 478 3.58 -41.90 -7.77
N SER A 479 4.38 -42.82 -8.32
CA SER A 479 4.75 -42.86 -9.74
C SER A 479 4.44 -44.24 -10.30
N ASN A 480 3.59 -44.33 -11.32
CA ASN A 480 3.18 -45.62 -11.91
C ASN A 480 2.69 -46.65 -10.87
N GLY A 481 1.97 -46.18 -9.85
CA GLY A 481 1.45 -47.00 -8.75
C GLY A 481 2.47 -47.35 -7.65
N LEU A 482 3.75 -47.02 -7.82
CA LEU A 482 4.79 -47.22 -6.81
C LEU A 482 4.88 -46.03 -5.87
N LYS A 483 4.82 -46.30 -4.56
CA LYS A 483 4.97 -45.30 -3.50
C LYS A 483 6.43 -45.12 -3.13
N THR A 484 6.88 -43.89 -3.06
CA THR A 484 8.23 -43.48 -2.64
C THR A 484 8.12 -42.50 -1.48
N TYR A 485 8.92 -42.73 -0.44
CA TYR A 485 9.02 -41.89 0.75
C TYR A 485 10.45 -41.37 0.89
N PHE A 486 10.65 -40.38 1.75
CA PHE A 486 11.93 -39.69 1.92
C PHE A 486 12.39 -39.73 3.40
N PRO A 487 12.55 -40.92 3.99
CA PRO A 487 13.03 -41.04 5.37
C PRO A 487 14.41 -40.38 5.51
N ASP A 488 14.69 -39.85 6.71
CA ASP A 488 15.96 -39.18 7.05
C ASP A 488 16.20 -37.82 6.35
N ASN A 489 15.34 -37.40 5.41
CA ASN A 489 15.41 -36.04 4.89
C ASN A 489 14.81 -35.07 5.90
N GLU A 490 15.61 -34.11 6.36
CA GLU A 490 15.23 -33.16 7.41
C GLU A 490 13.88 -32.47 7.17
N ILE A 491 13.55 -32.13 5.92
CA ILE A 491 12.34 -31.39 5.56
C ILE A 491 11.24 -32.32 5.03
N LEU A 492 11.60 -33.26 4.14
CA LEU A 492 10.63 -34.13 3.46
C LEU A 492 10.11 -35.28 4.34
N ASP A 493 10.79 -35.58 5.45
CA ASP A 493 10.34 -36.53 6.48
C ASP A 493 9.49 -35.86 7.59
N ALA A 494 9.19 -34.57 7.44
CA ALA A 494 8.35 -33.80 8.36
C ALA A 494 7.05 -33.33 7.67
N THR A 495 6.15 -32.70 8.42
CA THR A 495 4.87 -32.20 7.90
C THR A 495 5.04 -31.39 6.62
N ILE A 496 4.43 -31.82 5.52
CA ILE A 496 4.38 -31.08 4.25
C ILE A 496 2.99 -30.49 4.07
N LYS A 497 2.91 -29.16 4.01
CA LYS A 497 1.67 -28.39 3.95
C LYS A 497 1.28 -27.99 2.52
N CYS A 498 2.26 -27.69 1.68
CA CYS A 498 2.02 -27.17 0.34
C CYS A 498 3.05 -27.73 -0.65
N ILE A 499 2.59 -27.97 -1.88
CA ILE A 499 3.39 -28.45 -3.00
C ILE A 499 3.05 -27.57 -4.21
N THR A 500 4.07 -27.11 -4.93
CA THR A 500 3.91 -26.37 -6.18
C THR A 500 5.02 -26.73 -7.17
N GLU A 501 4.80 -26.48 -8.46
CA GLU A 501 5.79 -26.71 -9.51
C GLU A 501 6.22 -25.37 -10.10
N ASP A 502 7.51 -25.21 -10.33
CA ASP A 502 8.05 -24.04 -11.03
C ASP A 502 8.21 -24.26 -12.54
N ARG A 503 8.56 -23.20 -13.26
CA ARG A 503 8.69 -23.22 -14.73
C ARG A 503 9.94 -23.95 -15.23
N GLN A 504 10.78 -24.44 -14.32
CA GLN A 504 12.01 -25.19 -14.60
C GLN A 504 11.86 -26.68 -14.26
N ASN A 505 10.62 -27.15 -14.05
CA ASN A 505 10.27 -28.52 -13.69
C ASN A 505 10.89 -28.93 -12.32
N ARG A 506 10.95 -28.01 -11.36
CA ARG A 506 11.25 -28.32 -9.96
C ARG A 506 9.95 -28.32 -9.17
N ILE A 507 9.75 -29.38 -8.40
CA ILE A 507 8.66 -29.48 -7.43
C ILE A 507 9.15 -28.90 -6.11
N TRP A 508 8.48 -27.88 -5.62
CA TRP A 508 8.77 -27.22 -4.37
C TRP A 508 7.82 -27.69 -3.27
N PHE A 509 8.37 -27.90 -2.08
CA PHE A 509 7.65 -28.36 -0.90
C PHE A 509 7.84 -27.34 0.23
N ALA A 510 6.76 -27.04 0.95
CA ALA A 510 6.77 -26.23 2.17
C ALA A 510 6.18 -27.02 3.33
N GLY A 511 6.81 -26.89 4.51
CA GLY A 511 6.45 -27.62 5.71
C GLY A 511 6.96 -26.99 7.00
N ASP A 512 6.78 -27.69 8.11
CA ASP A 512 7.13 -27.20 9.45
C ASP A 512 8.63 -26.93 9.60
N LYS A 513 9.47 -27.70 8.91
CA LYS A 513 10.94 -27.55 8.93
C LYS A 513 11.52 -26.72 7.79
N GLY A 514 10.68 -25.97 7.08
CA GLY A 514 11.10 -25.06 6.01
C GLY A 514 10.67 -25.53 4.63
N ARG A 515 11.56 -25.40 3.64
CA ARG A 515 11.25 -25.70 2.23
C ARG A 515 12.34 -26.53 1.55
N SER A 516 11.93 -27.36 0.61
CA SER A 516 12.82 -28.20 -0.20
C SER A 516 12.34 -28.20 -1.65
N ASN A 517 13.20 -28.57 -2.59
CA ASN A 517 12.76 -28.85 -3.96
C ASN A 517 13.33 -30.17 -4.49
N TYR A 518 12.58 -30.77 -5.40
CA TYR A 518 12.93 -31.96 -6.17
C TYR A 518 12.95 -31.59 -7.66
N SER A 519 14.11 -31.72 -8.29
CA SER A 519 14.25 -31.51 -9.73
C SER A 519 13.73 -32.73 -10.49
N LEU A 520 12.75 -32.53 -11.37
CA LEU A 520 12.27 -33.62 -12.22
C LEU A 520 13.35 -34.06 -13.22
N ASN A 521 14.29 -33.20 -13.60
CA ASN A 521 15.27 -33.48 -14.65
C ASN A 521 16.31 -34.53 -14.23
N ASP A 522 16.84 -34.42 -13.02
CA ASP A 522 17.96 -35.23 -12.51
C ASP A 522 17.64 -35.91 -11.16
N SER A 523 16.42 -35.74 -10.64
CA SER A 523 15.98 -36.27 -9.34
C SER A 523 16.75 -35.74 -8.12
N LEU A 524 17.48 -34.62 -8.27
CA LEU A 524 18.21 -34.01 -7.18
C LEU A 524 17.26 -33.32 -6.19
N ILE A 525 17.55 -33.47 -4.91
CA ILE A 525 16.84 -32.80 -3.80
C ILE A 525 17.74 -31.71 -3.23
N THR A 526 17.20 -30.50 -3.11
CA THR A 526 17.89 -29.37 -2.47
C THR A 526 17.07 -28.90 -1.27
N ASN A 527 17.60 -29.09 -0.06
CA ASN A 527 16.98 -28.63 1.18
C ASN A 527 17.40 -27.19 1.48
N LEU A 528 16.44 -26.33 1.78
CA LEU A 528 16.64 -24.90 1.99
C LEU A 528 15.84 -24.43 3.22
N SER A 529 16.34 -24.69 4.42
CA SER A 529 15.69 -24.26 5.67
C SER A 529 15.96 -22.80 6.04
N ARG A 530 17.11 -22.24 5.62
CA ARG A 530 17.51 -20.85 5.82
C ARG A 530 17.97 -20.20 4.51
N PHE A 531 17.69 -18.91 4.38
CA PHE A 531 18.26 -18.07 3.32
C PHE A 531 18.78 -16.80 4.02
N ASP A 532 20.11 -16.65 4.05
CA ASP A 532 20.82 -15.63 4.82
C ASP A 532 20.39 -15.58 6.31
N GLU A 533 19.97 -14.41 6.79
CA GLU A 533 19.53 -14.16 8.17
C GLU A 533 18.05 -14.54 8.42
N TYR A 534 17.31 -14.91 7.36
CA TYR A 534 15.87 -15.14 7.46
C TYR A 534 15.55 -16.60 7.78
N ASP A 535 14.81 -16.78 8.88
CA ASP A 535 14.25 -18.08 9.26
C ASP A 535 12.97 -18.36 8.47
N LEU A 536 13.10 -19.24 7.47
CA LEU A 536 11.98 -19.73 6.65
C LEU A 536 11.39 -21.03 7.20
N SER A 537 11.74 -21.40 8.44
CA SER A 537 11.04 -22.47 9.16
C SER A 537 9.54 -22.16 9.26
N SER A 538 8.71 -23.21 9.31
CA SER A 538 7.24 -23.07 9.26
C SER A 538 6.72 -22.39 7.98
N SER A 539 7.23 -22.81 6.82
CA SER A 539 6.66 -22.41 5.53
C SER A 539 5.27 -23.05 5.35
N ASN A 540 4.25 -22.24 5.08
CA ASN A 540 2.86 -22.68 4.99
C ASN A 540 2.40 -22.91 3.55
N VAL A 541 2.71 -21.96 2.67
CA VAL A 541 2.18 -21.93 1.30
C VAL A 541 3.21 -21.40 0.32
N LEU A 542 3.17 -21.90 -0.90
CA LEU A 542 4.09 -21.54 -1.98
C LEU A 542 3.31 -21.11 -3.22
N SER A 543 3.88 -20.18 -3.98
CA SER A 543 3.42 -19.83 -5.33
C SER A 543 4.60 -19.40 -6.20
N VAL A 544 4.45 -19.49 -7.52
CA VAL A 544 5.49 -19.14 -8.50
C VAL A 544 4.91 -18.15 -9.49
N ASP A 545 5.61 -17.04 -9.72
CA ASP A 545 5.16 -16.02 -10.68
C ASP A 545 5.67 -16.26 -12.12
N LYS A 546 5.35 -15.34 -13.05
CA LYS A 546 5.79 -15.45 -14.45
C LYS A 546 7.30 -15.33 -14.63
N TYR A 547 8.01 -14.72 -13.69
CA TYR A 547 9.46 -14.57 -13.71
C TYR A 547 10.19 -15.76 -13.05
N ASN A 548 9.43 -16.77 -12.62
CA ASN A 548 9.92 -17.95 -11.91
C ASN A 548 10.52 -17.64 -10.53
N ARG A 549 10.06 -16.56 -9.89
CA ARG A 549 10.40 -16.26 -8.49
C ARG A 549 9.50 -17.07 -7.58
N LEU A 550 10.06 -17.54 -6.46
CA LEU A 550 9.33 -18.32 -5.48
C LEU A 550 8.79 -17.40 -4.39
N TRP A 551 7.48 -17.41 -4.21
CA TRP A 551 6.78 -16.70 -3.15
C TRP A 551 6.46 -17.68 -2.02
N VAL A 552 6.94 -17.38 -0.82
CA VAL A 552 6.87 -18.26 0.35
C VAL A 552 6.11 -17.56 1.46
N GLY A 553 4.88 -18.00 1.72
CA GLY A 553 4.09 -17.55 2.85
C GLY A 553 4.44 -18.33 4.11
N THR A 554 4.74 -17.64 5.21
CA THR A 554 5.06 -18.23 6.51
C THR A 554 4.19 -17.62 7.62
N MET A 555 4.43 -18.01 8.88
CA MET A 555 3.82 -17.36 10.04
C MET A 555 4.43 -15.97 10.35
N ASN A 556 5.55 -15.63 9.71
CA ASN A 556 6.34 -14.42 9.98
C ASN A 556 6.34 -13.41 8.82
N GLY A 557 5.69 -13.73 7.71
CA GLY A 557 5.56 -12.85 6.55
C GLY A 557 5.55 -13.61 5.22
N LEU A 558 5.59 -12.84 4.15
CA LEU A 558 5.69 -13.31 2.78
C LEU A 558 7.09 -13.01 2.25
N TYR A 559 7.81 -14.04 1.82
CA TYR A 559 9.16 -13.94 1.31
C TYR A 559 9.15 -14.16 -0.20
N ILE A 560 9.80 -13.26 -0.94
CA ILE A 560 9.93 -13.34 -2.39
C ILE A 560 11.38 -13.62 -2.69
N LEU A 561 11.62 -14.77 -3.32
CA LEU A 561 12.95 -15.26 -3.58
C LEU A 561 13.21 -15.25 -5.07
N ASP A 562 14.21 -14.47 -5.46
CA ASP A 562 14.66 -14.31 -6.82
C ASP A 562 16.16 -14.53 -6.89
N LYS A 563 16.55 -15.75 -7.29
CA LYS A 563 17.94 -16.21 -7.34
C LYS A 563 18.63 -16.03 -5.97
N ASP A 564 19.53 -15.05 -5.89
CA ASP A 564 20.34 -14.74 -4.71
C ASP A 564 19.75 -13.58 -3.88
N SER A 565 18.59 -13.05 -4.27
CA SER A 565 17.93 -11.95 -3.59
C SER A 565 16.65 -12.38 -2.89
N ILE A 566 16.41 -11.75 -1.74
CA ILE A 566 15.19 -11.93 -0.94
C ILE A 566 14.55 -10.58 -0.68
N ARG A 567 13.23 -10.51 -0.89
CA ARG A 567 12.38 -9.41 -0.42
C ARG A 567 11.39 -9.95 0.58
N VAL A 568 11.06 -9.16 1.59
CA VAL A 568 10.14 -9.55 2.65
C VAL A 568 8.98 -8.59 2.68
N LEU A 569 7.77 -9.14 2.67
CA LEU A 569 6.56 -8.40 2.96
C LEU A 569 5.95 -8.88 4.28
N ASN A 570 5.58 -7.94 5.16
CA ASN A 570 4.98 -8.18 6.46
C ASN A 570 4.09 -6.99 6.87
N THR A 571 3.70 -6.90 8.13
CA THR A 571 2.85 -5.80 8.64
C THR A 571 3.45 -4.42 8.50
N GLN A 572 4.78 -4.30 8.56
CA GLN A 572 5.49 -3.04 8.34
C GLN A 572 5.44 -2.67 6.85
N THR A 573 5.63 -3.63 5.95
CA THR A 573 5.55 -3.35 4.50
C THR A 573 4.12 -3.39 3.94
N GLY A 574 3.11 -3.41 4.79
CA GLY A 574 1.72 -3.21 4.41
C GLY A 574 0.81 -4.44 4.29
N LEU A 575 1.29 -5.65 4.59
CA LEU A 575 0.37 -6.79 4.75
C LEU A 575 -0.49 -6.63 6.02
N PRO A 576 -1.73 -7.12 6.06
CA PRO A 576 -2.61 -6.92 7.21
C PRO A 576 -2.13 -7.71 8.44
N THR A 577 -1.54 -8.89 8.25
CA THR A 577 -0.88 -9.68 9.30
C THR A 577 0.35 -10.40 8.75
N LYS A 578 1.16 -10.98 9.65
CA LYS A 578 2.36 -11.77 9.31
C LYS A 578 2.04 -13.22 8.94
N GLU A 579 0.89 -13.75 9.37
CA GLU A 579 0.48 -15.13 9.12
C GLU A 579 -0.14 -15.26 7.73
N ILE A 580 0.63 -15.84 6.81
CA ILE A 580 0.23 -16.10 5.42
C ILE A 580 -0.28 -17.53 5.30
N LEU A 581 -1.45 -17.69 4.69
CA LEU A 581 -2.25 -18.91 4.69
C LEU A 581 -2.54 -19.43 3.28
N SER A 582 -2.69 -18.53 2.30
CA SER A 582 -2.91 -18.92 0.90
C SER A 582 -2.23 -17.95 -0.05
N LEU A 583 -1.83 -18.45 -1.22
CA LEU A 583 -1.26 -17.67 -2.31
C LEU A 583 -1.89 -18.11 -3.62
N PHE A 584 -2.21 -17.15 -4.49
CA PHE A 584 -2.70 -17.42 -5.83
C PHE A 584 -2.10 -16.42 -6.80
N TYR A 585 -1.46 -16.91 -7.87
CA TYR A 585 -0.87 -16.05 -8.89
C TYR A 585 -1.79 -15.91 -10.10
N ASP A 586 -2.36 -14.72 -10.28
CA ASP A 586 -3.12 -14.35 -11.47
C ASP A 586 -2.15 -14.01 -12.61
N THR A 587 -1.98 -14.98 -13.51
CA THR A 587 -1.12 -14.84 -14.69
C THR A 587 -1.61 -13.79 -15.70
N ALA A 588 -2.92 -13.54 -15.77
CA ALA A 588 -3.50 -12.61 -16.74
C ALA A 588 -3.24 -11.16 -16.35
N LYS A 589 -3.41 -10.84 -15.06
CA LYS A 589 -3.15 -9.49 -14.52
C LYS A 589 -1.73 -9.29 -13.98
N ASN A 590 -0.95 -10.36 -13.89
CA ASN A 590 0.34 -10.37 -13.22
C ASN A 590 0.24 -9.90 -11.76
N THR A 591 -0.73 -10.45 -11.03
CA THR A 591 -1.04 -10.08 -9.66
C THR A 591 -0.84 -11.28 -8.73
N MET A 592 -0.14 -11.09 -7.62
CA MET A 592 -0.09 -12.08 -6.55
C MET A 592 -1.18 -11.77 -5.53
N TRP A 593 -2.10 -12.71 -5.33
CA TRP A 593 -3.10 -12.66 -4.28
C TRP A 593 -2.60 -13.42 -3.05
N VAL A 594 -2.77 -12.80 -1.88
CA VAL A 594 -2.22 -13.26 -0.61
C VAL A 594 -3.34 -13.33 0.41
N GLY A 595 -3.69 -14.53 0.83
CA GLY A 595 -4.61 -14.75 1.92
C GLY A 595 -3.85 -14.88 3.24
N SER A 596 -4.26 -14.09 4.23
CA SER A 596 -3.65 -14.04 5.55
C SER A 596 -4.69 -14.28 6.64
N SER A 597 -4.27 -14.29 7.90
CA SER A 597 -5.23 -14.24 9.01
C SER A 597 -5.92 -12.88 9.20
N GLY A 598 -5.39 -11.82 8.58
CA GLY A 598 -5.93 -10.46 8.67
C GLY A 598 -6.79 -10.00 7.50
N GLY A 599 -6.88 -10.79 6.42
CA GLY A 599 -7.62 -10.46 5.22
C GLY A 599 -6.96 -10.99 3.94
N LEU A 600 -7.45 -10.47 2.82
CA LEU A 600 -6.92 -10.71 1.48
C LEU A 600 -6.09 -9.50 1.03
N SER A 601 -4.95 -9.75 0.41
CA SER A 601 -4.15 -8.71 -0.25
C SER A 601 -3.96 -9.03 -1.73
N SER A 602 -3.96 -8.03 -2.60
CA SER A 602 -3.42 -8.14 -3.96
C SER A 602 -2.15 -7.33 -4.10
N ILE A 603 -1.19 -7.88 -4.84
CA ILE A 603 0.11 -7.26 -5.14
C ILE A 603 0.25 -7.22 -6.66
N ASP A 604 0.23 -6.03 -7.25
CA ASP A 604 0.60 -5.86 -8.65
C ASP A 604 2.12 -6.04 -8.78
N ILE A 605 2.54 -7.11 -9.43
CA ILE A 605 3.95 -7.45 -9.54
C ILE A 605 4.73 -6.43 -10.37
N ASN A 606 4.12 -5.84 -11.40
CA ASN A 606 4.83 -4.85 -12.21
C ASN A 606 5.12 -3.59 -11.39
N GLU A 607 4.15 -3.15 -10.59
CA GLU A 607 4.31 -1.98 -9.71
C GLU A 607 5.23 -2.28 -8.53
N PHE A 608 5.17 -3.48 -7.96
CA PHE A 608 6.10 -3.96 -6.92
C PHE A 608 7.55 -4.01 -7.40
N ASP A 609 7.79 -4.34 -8.68
CA ASP A 609 9.14 -4.38 -9.23
C ASP A 609 9.67 -2.98 -9.55
N LYS A 610 8.77 -2.04 -9.89
CA LYS A 610 9.10 -0.62 -10.12
C LYS A 610 9.35 0.16 -8.85
N SER A 611 8.75 -0.22 -7.71
CA SER A 611 8.96 0.49 -6.46
C SER A 611 10.44 0.42 -6.09
N LYS A 612 11.14 1.52 -6.33
CA LYS A 612 12.55 1.66 -5.97
C LYS A 612 12.60 1.86 -4.47
N ILE A 613 13.17 0.90 -3.77
CA ILE A 613 13.82 1.22 -2.50
C ILE A 613 15.05 2.01 -2.92
N LEU A 614 14.97 3.35 -2.85
CA LEU A 614 16.15 4.17 -3.10
C LEU A 614 17.21 3.72 -2.09
N PRO A 615 18.47 3.50 -2.52
CA PRO A 615 19.52 3.15 -1.57
C PRO A 615 19.58 4.27 -0.54
N VAL A 616 19.38 3.88 0.72
CA VAL A 616 19.43 4.76 1.87
C VAL A 616 20.76 5.51 1.87
N ASN A 617 20.72 6.84 1.80
CA ASN A 617 21.93 7.66 1.76
C ASN A 617 22.53 7.71 3.17
N VAL A 618 23.33 6.71 3.52
CA VAL A 618 23.99 6.66 4.82
C VAL A 618 24.91 7.87 4.99
N ARG A 619 24.57 8.73 5.94
CA ARG A 619 25.39 9.88 6.32
C ARG A 619 25.99 9.65 7.68
N LEU A 620 27.31 9.80 7.77
CA LEU A 620 27.97 9.89 9.07
C LEU A 620 27.44 11.13 9.81
N LYS A 621 27.07 10.94 11.08
CA LYS A 621 26.62 11.94 12.06
C LYS A 621 27.75 12.43 12.94
N ASN A 622 28.69 11.55 13.25
CA ASN A 622 29.83 11.86 14.09
C ASN A 622 30.88 10.76 13.91
N ILE A 623 32.15 11.14 14.00
CA ILE A 623 33.28 10.24 14.10
C ILE A 623 33.96 10.53 15.44
N LYS A 624 33.86 9.62 16.39
CA LYS A 624 34.57 9.69 17.67
C LYS A 624 35.77 8.78 17.62
N ALA A 625 36.91 9.23 18.13
CA ALA A 625 37.99 8.35 18.47
C ALA A 625 38.47 8.70 19.88
N ASP A 626 38.39 7.71 20.78
CA ASP A 626 38.49 7.88 22.22
C ASP A 626 37.57 9.04 22.72
N ASP A 627 38.10 10.04 23.42
CA ASP A 627 37.33 11.20 23.91
C ASP A 627 37.18 12.34 22.89
N SER A 628 37.73 12.19 21.68
CA SER A 628 37.75 13.25 20.65
C SER A 628 36.68 13.07 19.58
N VAL A 629 36.05 14.18 19.17
CA VAL A 629 35.07 14.25 18.07
C VAL A 629 35.73 14.86 16.84
N TYR A 630 35.65 14.16 15.70
CA TYR A 630 36.28 14.54 14.44
C TYR A 630 35.26 15.19 13.49
N SER A 631 35.74 16.11 12.65
CA SER A 631 34.95 16.77 11.61
C SER A 631 34.88 15.93 10.33
N PHE A 632 33.78 16.02 9.59
CA PHE A 632 33.59 15.30 8.34
C PHE A 632 34.59 15.75 7.28
N LYS A 633 35.44 14.82 6.86
CA LYS A 633 36.32 14.96 5.68
C LYS A 633 36.14 13.72 4.82
N GLU A 634 36.33 13.84 3.50
CA GLU A 634 36.27 12.70 2.57
C GLU A 634 37.21 11.55 2.96
N ASN A 635 38.34 11.87 3.62
CA ASN A 635 39.27 10.89 4.18
C ASN A 635 39.73 11.34 5.57
N ILE A 636 39.73 10.42 6.54
CA ILE A 636 40.30 10.61 7.88
C ILE A 636 41.36 9.53 8.09
N ILE A 637 42.55 9.94 8.49
CA ILE A 637 43.67 9.07 8.82
C ILE A 637 43.88 9.19 10.33
N PHE A 638 43.89 8.06 11.03
CA PHE A 638 44.16 7.98 12.45
C PHE A 638 45.62 7.55 12.68
N GLU A 639 46.24 8.09 13.73
CA GLU A 639 47.56 7.66 14.16
C GLU A 639 47.51 6.21 14.72
N PRO A 640 48.60 5.44 14.67
CA PRO A 640 48.61 4.02 15.03
C PRO A 640 48.22 3.68 16.48
N ASP A 641 48.18 4.66 17.36
CA ASP A 641 47.81 4.57 18.78
C ASP A 641 46.31 4.74 19.03
N ILE A 642 45.54 5.22 18.05
CA ILE A 642 44.09 5.38 18.13
C ILE A 642 43.39 4.08 17.72
N ASN A 643 42.88 3.34 18.71
CA ASN A 643 42.38 1.98 18.50
C ASN A 643 40.85 1.86 18.62
N ASN A 644 40.16 2.88 19.16
CA ASN A 644 38.72 2.86 19.39
C ASN A 644 38.03 3.95 18.58
N ILE A 645 37.52 3.59 17.40
CA ILE A 645 36.80 4.49 16.51
C ILE A 645 35.31 4.15 16.55
N HIS A 646 34.49 5.13 16.87
CA HIS A 646 33.04 5.05 16.88
C HIS A 646 32.46 5.93 15.77
N LEU A 647 31.72 5.30 14.85
CA LEU A 647 31.03 5.98 13.76
C LEU A 647 29.53 6.03 14.10
N ASP A 648 29.02 7.23 14.37
CA ASP A 648 27.59 7.45 14.42
C ASP A 648 27.13 7.82 13.01
N PHE A 649 26.05 7.23 12.52
CA PHE A 649 25.48 7.53 11.22
C PHE A 649 23.94 7.64 11.28
N THR A 650 23.36 8.25 10.25
CA THR A 650 21.95 8.18 9.91
C THR A 650 21.76 7.60 8.54
N PHE A 651 20.58 7.02 8.39
CA PHE A 651 20.03 6.53 7.15
C PHE A 651 19.42 7.68 6.37
#